data_AF-A0A059E2F1-F1
#
_entry.id   AF-A0A059E2F1-F1
#
_cell.length_a   1.000
_cell.length_b   1.000
_cell.length_c   1.000
_cell.angle_alpha   90.00
_cell.angle_beta   90.00
_cell.angle_gamma   90.00
#
_symmetry.space_group_name_H-M   'P 1'
#
loop_
_entity.id
_entity.type
_entity.pdbx_description
1 polymer ?
#
loop_
_entity_poly.entity_id
_entity_poly.type
_entity_poly.pdbx_seq_one_letter_code
_entity_poly.pdbx_strand_id
1 'polypeptide(L)'
;MNTPHYKDLEVDSSKPGKQRLKWGRWLALAVLTLILLFAALVWLGRKYIAQQALAQWCHEQSLECQATFESLGPGGAMLTDVRIRSGGETPFAADEVIADLEWSGFVPSLGGVSVVAPQLRGTLDDRGLRFYGLESVGGSGSGGGGALPPVKVSAGRVSLATSAGDIGASIDLEGEFPTSGTLQMRLDPISLSGPEGTLVWSEGRVDVVAQDGQLEGDIFLDLQQAEIRGVQAREVQLEAILNSPISGEGQTQFVWDGTISSASWTGYEVTDAETNGQAIFAQLPSADLNSVLDALIRLSAEGMVGKVSGSAFAGRDVAAELDLNGEAGRVSGPFLAVANAFELPQGRGDTATVRGELRRTADAGIGIEAEITTAGVALNSGTSGQLTDLINLPDIFSAHEASLKDALRRAMVGFDASLAVDAQRDESGWSMSATGPAQVTSRTGLALDIEPAETAWFTQQGQSRSFDAKLAMRGGGFPNVETTLSLRTTENGLNEIHARDVKLAPWRAGDRSLSADLSSFDLLRSGEGALTLEAEGKIGIAGNVSGFDLASTHVTGHLIVSSSDDGWRIATTERSCLQLDSEGVRFGSVQLGAFQTPICPEGNEFIKPGEAFAGSTTLGDISIPIAFSSNTGSVSFTNAEIDWTGGKTASVSAIADALSLSLNIGEQSLTIDGQTLRLGLATRSNAPPALSARLGATKFDGSLIPADVSSTDFRFDGTTGESGVKGGLSADGVMIRDYRADPLYQPLTADLDATLNGPDFYMTGPLKLSSNGITVADTLLRLDIATLTGMAAVNSRDLTFEPGGLQPWRLSDRLRGVFTDARGDLVASARLEIEGGKIGGTADVTVSEFGFQTTRLGRVQGVNGQVTFSDVIALTTEPGQVISVERLNPGVPLESGKITFQLVNGNQFNVESASFPFAGGTLALSPLNWSLAGEQQTVEVTANGIELSKLVEVLKLPDTRATGTVSGSFPINVEGTDIFVRDARLKADEEGGYISYQGTAADSAGAADPNAKMAFEALQDFDFTVLELGLDGNVRDRMTISLILEGQSRKGIAYGNGNQVLNGQPFLFDITVNSALGELLRNAQYYTSQKSLTDEVVKQVTAKRLEEGERE
;
A
#
# COMPACT_ATOMS: atom_id res chain seq x y z
N MET A 1 11.44 53.33 113.96
CA MET A 1 11.67 54.11 115.19
C MET A 1 10.33 54.51 115.79
N ASN A 2 10.05 53.97 116.98
CA ASN A 2 9.31 54.53 118.11
C ASN A 2 7.87 55.04 117.99
N THR A 3 6.97 54.23 118.57
CA THR A 3 5.89 54.58 119.54
C THR A 3 6.40 55.47 120.70
N PRO A 4 5.54 56.21 121.46
CA PRO A 4 4.86 55.62 122.64
C PRO A 4 3.52 56.23 123.13
N HIS A 5 2.90 55.43 124.00
CA HIS A 5 1.80 55.60 124.98
C HIS A 5 1.86 56.81 125.95
N TYR A 6 0.73 57.17 126.61
CA TYR A 6 0.36 56.71 127.99
C TYR A 6 -0.83 57.46 128.68
N LYS A 7 -1.68 56.65 129.34
CA LYS A 7 -2.61 56.71 130.52
C LYS A 7 -3.33 57.95 131.11
N ASP A 8 -4.59 57.63 131.50
CA ASP A 8 -5.30 57.66 132.81
C ASP A 8 -5.17 58.82 133.82
N LEU A 9 -6.31 59.21 134.41
CA LEU A 9 -6.62 59.08 135.86
C LEU A 9 -8.06 59.55 136.22
N GLU A 10 -8.67 58.78 137.13
CA GLU A 10 -9.90 59.03 137.92
C GLU A 10 -9.71 60.22 138.92
N VAL A 11 -10.69 60.85 139.60
CA VAL A 11 -11.55 60.37 140.71
C VAL A 11 -12.55 61.49 141.17
N ASP A 12 -13.83 61.10 141.29
CA ASP A 12 -14.88 61.27 142.33
C ASP A 12 -15.38 62.59 143.02
N SER A 13 -16.73 62.59 143.18
CA SER A 13 -17.73 63.16 144.14
C SER A 13 -17.66 64.63 144.65
N SER A 14 -18.75 65.42 144.65
CA SER A 14 -20.02 65.18 145.37
C SER A 14 -21.17 66.16 144.98
N LYS A 15 -22.42 65.71 145.21
CA LYS A 15 -23.79 66.30 145.01
C LYS A 15 -24.08 67.53 145.93
N PRO A 16 -25.25 68.23 145.87
CA PRO A 16 -26.54 67.90 145.23
C PRO A 16 -27.34 69.03 144.53
N GLY A 17 -28.38 68.63 143.78
CA GLY A 17 -29.62 69.43 143.67
C GLY A 17 -30.33 69.44 142.31
N LYS A 18 -31.34 68.54 142.17
CA LYS A 18 -32.61 68.61 141.37
C LYS A 18 -32.60 69.42 140.05
N GLN A 19 -33.05 68.91 138.89
CA GLN A 19 -34.40 68.36 138.61
C GLN A 19 -34.43 67.79 137.15
N ARG A 20 -35.21 66.72 136.92
CA ARG A 20 -35.35 65.97 135.65
C ARG A 20 -36.22 66.70 134.60
N LEU A 21 -35.89 66.56 133.30
CA LEU A 21 -36.88 66.57 132.21
C LEU A 21 -36.46 65.71 130.99
N LYS A 22 -37.45 65.06 130.38
CA LYS A 22 -37.39 64.00 129.36
C LYS A 22 -37.42 64.59 127.94
N TRP A 23 -36.38 64.42 127.12
CA TRP A 23 -36.41 64.79 125.67
C TRP A 23 -35.89 63.70 124.70
N GLY A 24 -35.08 62.72 125.15
CA GLY A 24 -34.48 61.71 124.26
C GLY A 24 -35.42 60.62 123.71
N ARG A 25 -36.53 60.32 124.39
CA ARG A 25 -37.54 59.35 123.90
C ARG A 25 -38.42 59.93 122.80
N TRP A 26 -38.61 61.24 122.74
CA TRP A 26 -39.36 61.91 121.67
C TRP A 26 -38.51 62.16 120.43
N LEU A 27 -37.18 62.20 120.53
CA LEU A 27 -36.31 62.40 119.36
C LEU A 27 -36.07 61.09 118.60
N ALA A 28 -35.93 59.96 119.31
CA ALA A 28 -35.92 58.64 118.67
C ALA A 28 -37.32 58.24 118.16
N LEU A 29 -38.41 58.56 118.87
CA LEU A 29 -39.76 58.39 118.34
C LEU A 29 -40.02 59.36 117.19
N ALA A 30 -39.61 60.62 117.26
CA ALA A 30 -39.78 61.61 116.19
C ALA A 30 -38.95 61.23 114.98
N VAL A 31 -37.69 60.81 115.12
CA VAL A 31 -36.88 60.32 113.99
C VAL A 31 -37.47 59.02 113.44
N LEU A 32 -38.00 58.13 114.28
CA LEU A 32 -38.65 56.91 113.80
C LEU A 32 -40.04 57.20 113.20
N THR A 33 -40.80 58.20 113.67
CA THR A 33 -42.03 58.69 113.00
C THR A 33 -41.72 59.55 111.81
N LEU A 34 -40.58 60.24 111.71
CA LEU A 34 -40.14 61.03 110.55
C LEU A 34 -39.54 60.12 109.50
N ILE A 35 -38.86 59.03 109.90
CA ILE A 35 -38.43 57.93 109.02
C ILE A 35 -39.65 57.12 108.59
N LEU A 36 -40.64 56.86 109.46
CA LEU A 36 -41.89 56.21 109.06
C LEU A 36 -42.79 57.15 108.24
N LEU A 37 -42.80 58.47 108.49
CA LEU A 37 -43.48 59.47 107.67
C LEU A 37 -42.77 59.67 106.34
N PHE A 38 -41.43 59.67 106.33
CA PHE A 38 -40.62 59.78 105.12
C PHE A 38 -40.72 58.49 104.33
N ALA A 39 -40.62 57.31 104.96
CA ALA A 39 -40.90 56.04 104.33
C ALA A 39 -42.36 55.96 103.84
N ALA A 40 -43.33 56.49 104.58
CA ALA A 40 -44.73 56.57 104.13
C ALA A 40 -44.95 57.59 103.00
N LEU A 41 -44.23 58.72 102.98
CA LEU A 41 -44.28 59.75 101.94
C LEU A 41 -43.55 59.29 100.67
N VAL A 42 -42.39 58.65 100.83
CA VAL A 42 -41.65 57.96 99.75
C VAL A 42 -42.48 56.80 99.23
N TRP A 43 -43.15 56.05 100.10
CA TRP A 43 -44.07 54.98 99.69
C TRP A 43 -45.32 55.54 99.02
N LEU A 44 -45.91 56.65 99.48
CA LEU A 44 -47.07 57.28 98.82
C LEU A 44 -46.68 57.93 97.48
N GLY A 45 -45.49 58.52 97.39
CA GLY A 45 -44.91 59.12 96.19
C GLY A 45 -44.13 58.14 95.31
N ARG A 46 -44.09 56.84 95.66
CA ARG A 46 -43.19 55.85 95.06
C ARG A 46 -43.31 55.76 93.54
N LYS A 47 -44.52 55.90 93.01
CA LYS A 47 -44.77 55.88 91.56
C LYS A 47 -44.16 57.09 90.85
N TYR A 48 -44.30 58.30 91.41
CA TYR A 48 -43.73 59.52 90.85
C TYR A 48 -42.20 59.53 90.91
N ILE A 49 -41.64 59.04 92.03
CA ILE A 49 -40.19 58.90 92.20
C ILE A 49 -39.63 57.86 91.21
N ALA A 50 -40.30 56.71 91.05
CA ALA A 50 -39.91 55.69 90.10
C ALA A 50 -39.99 56.18 88.64
N GLN A 51 -40.99 57.00 88.29
CA GLN A 51 -41.08 57.65 86.98
C GLN A 51 -39.92 58.61 86.72
N GLN A 52 -39.57 59.46 87.69
CA GLN A 52 -38.43 60.36 87.57
C GLN A 52 -37.09 59.60 87.51
N ALA A 53 -36.95 58.53 88.29
CA ALA A 53 -35.77 57.66 88.27
C ALA A 53 -35.61 56.94 86.92
N LEU A 54 -36.71 56.43 86.34
CA LEU A 54 -36.72 55.82 85.01
C LEU A 54 -36.38 56.86 83.92
N ALA A 55 -36.99 58.05 83.98
CA ALA A 55 -36.72 59.13 83.04
C ALA A 55 -35.24 59.59 83.12
N GLN A 56 -34.68 59.68 84.33
CA GLN A 56 -33.29 60.05 84.55
C GLN A 56 -32.32 58.96 84.07
N TRP A 57 -32.61 57.69 84.36
CA TRP A 57 -31.81 56.55 83.90
C TRP A 57 -31.76 56.50 82.36
N CYS A 58 -32.89 56.70 81.69
CA CYS A 58 -32.91 56.76 80.23
C CYS A 58 -32.13 57.95 79.69
N HIS A 59 -32.22 59.12 80.33
CA HIS A 59 -31.48 60.31 79.91
C HIS A 59 -29.96 60.10 79.98
N GLU A 60 -29.46 59.38 80.98
CA GLU A 60 -28.04 58.99 81.09
C GLU A 60 -27.58 58.09 79.93
N GLN A 61 -28.50 57.31 79.33
CA GLN A 61 -28.25 56.47 78.16
C GLN A 61 -28.55 57.17 76.82
N SER A 62 -28.77 58.49 76.83
CA SER A 62 -29.20 59.28 75.66
C SER A 62 -30.58 58.88 75.09
N LEU A 63 -31.47 58.35 75.94
CA LEU A 63 -32.83 57.93 75.61
C LEU A 63 -33.87 58.75 76.40
N GLU A 64 -35.10 58.82 75.91
CA GLU A 64 -36.24 59.42 76.62
C GLU A 64 -37.30 58.34 76.90
N CYS A 65 -37.51 58.02 78.18
CA CYS A 65 -38.52 57.02 78.58
C CYS A 65 -39.79 57.68 79.12
N GLN A 66 -40.93 57.24 78.60
CA GLN A 66 -42.26 57.56 79.10
C GLN A 66 -42.91 56.26 79.54
N ALA A 67 -43.39 56.20 80.78
CA ALA A 67 -44.10 55.03 81.30
C ALA A 67 -44.99 55.43 82.49
N THR A 68 -46.11 54.73 82.63
CA THR A 68 -47.03 54.92 83.77
C THR A 68 -46.94 53.73 84.71
N PHE A 69 -46.58 53.96 85.98
CA PHE A 69 -46.54 52.87 86.97
C PHE A 69 -47.96 52.57 87.48
N GLU A 70 -48.59 51.51 86.97
CA GLU A 70 -49.90 51.05 87.39
C GLU A 70 -49.86 50.41 88.79
N SER A 71 -48.82 49.62 89.07
CA SER A 71 -48.55 49.11 90.41
C SER A 71 -47.05 49.11 90.71
N LEU A 72 -46.70 49.34 91.98
CA LEU A 72 -45.32 49.30 92.47
C LEU A 72 -45.40 48.83 93.92
N GLY A 73 -44.86 47.65 94.23
CA GLY A 73 -44.94 47.02 95.54
C GLY A 73 -43.74 46.11 95.81
N PRO A 74 -43.71 45.40 96.95
CA PRO A 74 -42.60 44.51 97.28
C PRO A 74 -42.44 43.40 96.23
N GLY A 75 -43.53 42.89 95.65
CA GLY A 75 -43.46 41.81 94.66
C GLY A 75 -43.06 42.23 93.24
N GLY A 76 -42.97 43.52 92.92
CA GLY A 76 -42.68 43.96 91.55
C GLY A 76 -43.25 45.33 91.16
N ALA A 77 -43.06 45.69 89.89
CA ALA A 77 -43.56 46.88 89.24
C ALA A 77 -44.32 46.52 87.95
N MET A 78 -45.52 47.06 87.76
CA MET A 78 -46.28 46.98 86.51
C MET A 78 -46.31 48.37 85.87
N LEU A 79 -45.75 48.49 84.68
CA LEU A 79 -45.70 49.71 83.90
C LEU A 79 -46.60 49.55 82.68
N THR A 80 -47.41 50.55 82.37
CA THR A 80 -48.24 50.60 81.16
C THR A 80 -47.89 51.80 80.29
N ASP A 81 -48.17 51.69 78.98
CA ASP A 81 -47.83 52.68 77.95
C ASP A 81 -46.34 53.06 77.96
N VAL A 82 -45.48 52.03 78.01
CA VAL A 82 -44.02 52.20 78.04
C VAL A 82 -43.56 52.59 76.65
N ARG A 83 -42.85 53.70 76.52
CA ARG A 83 -42.25 54.18 75.26
C ARG A 83 -40.86 54.70 75.51
N ILE A 84 -39.89 54.16 74.77
CA ILE A 84 -38.50 54.60 74.76
C ILE A 84 -38.26 55.30 73.43
N ARG A 85 -37.89 56.58 73.50
CA ARG A 85 -37.56 57.41 72.35
C ARG A 85 -36.06 57.66 72.28
N SER A 86 -35.58 57.80 71.05
CA SER A 86 -34.20 58.18 70.76
C SER A 86 -34.24 59.17 69.60
N GLY A 87 -33.95 60.44 69.89
CA GLY A 87 -34.17 61.53 68.95
C GLY A 87 -35.64 61.62 68.51
N GLY A 88 -35.88 61.52 67.20
CA GLY A 88 -37.23 61.57 66.62
C GLY A 88 -37.98 60.23 66.56
N GLU A 89 -37.29 59.12 66.84
CA GLU A 89 -37.82 57.76 66.68
C GLU A 89 -38.23 57.13 68.01
N THR A 90 -39.16 56.18 67.97
CA THR A 90 -39.58 55.37 69.14
C THR A 90 -39.14 53.92 68.92
N PRO A 91 -37.88 53.57 69.21
CA PRO A 91 -37.34 52.23 68.97
C PRO A 91 -37.97 51.13 69.82
N PHE A 92 -38.59 51.45 70.96
CA PHE A 92 -39.29 50.47 71.78
C PHE A 92 -40.56 51.07 72.36
N ALA A 93 -41.67 50.36 72.24
CA ALA A 93 -42.90 50.62 72.97
C ALA A 93 -43.46 49.31 73.52
N ALA A 94 -44.23 49.33 74.59
CA ALA A 94 -44.95 48.16 75.09
C ALA A 94 -46.24 48.61 75.78
N ASP A 95 -47.29 47.83 75.62
CA ASP A 95 -48.57 48.10 76.27
C ASP A 95 -48.43 47.92 77.79
N GLU A 96 -47.72 46.86 78.19
CA GLU A 96 -47.47 46.51 79.58
C GLU A 96 -46.07 45.89 79.78
N VAL A 97 -45.37 46.30 80.84
CA VAL A 97 -44.11 45.71 81.31
C VAL A 97 -44.28 45.36 82.79
N ILE A 98 -44.20 44.07 83.13
CA ILE A 98 -44.24 43.55 84.48
C ILE A 98 -42.82 43.16 84.86
N ALA A 99 -42.25 43.83 85.86
CA ALA A 99 -40.94 43.55 86.42
C ALA A 99 -41.13 42.94 87.81
N ASP A 100 -40.86 41.64 87.96
CA ASP A 100 -40.99 40.93 89.22
C ASP A 100 -39.76 41.16 90.10
N LEU A 101 -39.96 41.44 91.39
CA LEU A 101 -38.88 41.69 92.34
C LEU A 101 -38.77 40.55 93.35
N GLU A 102 -37.61 39.92 93.39
CA GLU A 102 -37.22 38.95 94.41
C GLU A 102 -36.38 39.61 95.51
N TRP A 103 -36.44 39.08 96.73
CA TRP A 103 -35.75 39.67 97.88
C TRP A 103 -34.76 38.68 98.49
N SER A 104 -33.46 39.03 98.41
CA SER A 104 -32.41 38.35 99.18
C SER A 104 -32.05 39.20 100.40
N GLY A 105 -32.64 38.88 101.55
CA GLY A 105 -32.57 39.72 102.75
C GLY A 105 -33.34 41.04 102.57
N PHE A 106 -32.64 42.18 102.62
CA PHE A 106 -33.21 43.53 102.39
C PHE A 106 -32.83 44.13 101.03
N VAL A 107 -32.18 43.35 100.16
CA VAL A 107 -31.76 43.79 98.82
C VAL A 107 -32.71 43.19 97.79
N PRO A 108 -33.49 44.02 97.05
CA PRO A 108 -34.32 43.55 95.96
C PRO A 108 -33.46 43.25 94.72
N SER A 109 -33.73 42.14 94.04
CA SER A 109 -33.20 41.75 92.74
C SER A 109 -34.35 41.52 91.76
N LEU A 110 -34.08 41.66 90.46
CA LEU A 110 -35.09 41.45 89.41
C LEU A 110 -35.24 39.93 89.19
N GLY A 111 -36.41 39.38 89.50
CA GLY A 111 -36.72 37.95 89.38
C GLY A 111 -37.19 37.54 87.97
N GLY A 112 -37.74 38.48 87.20
CA GLY A 112 -38.23 38.25 85.84
C GLY A 112 -38.83 39.51 85.23
N VAL A 113 -38.89 39.57 83.90
CA VAL A 113 -39.55 40.67 83.17
C VAL A 113 -40.52 40.08 82.14
N SER A 114 -41.81 40.34 82.29
CA SER A 114 -42.79 40.06 81.26
C SER A 114 -43.18 41.32 80.49
N VAL A 115 -43.19 41.25 79.17
CA VAL A 115 -43.55 42.35 78.29
C VAL A 115 -44.70 41.92 77.39
N VAL A 116 -45.81 42.65 77.45
CA VAL A 116 -47.01 42.38 76.65
C VAL A 116 -47.07 43.40 75.52
N ALA A 117 -47.29 42.88 74.30
CA ALA A 117 -47.32 43.62 73.05
C ALA A 117 -46.14 44.60 72.83
N PRO A 118 -44.86 44.19 73.05
CA PRO A 118 -43.74 45.06 72.73
C PRO A 118 -43.65 45.32 71.23
N GLN A 119 -43.47 46.58 70.85
CA GLN A 119 -43.14 47.02 69.50
C GLN A 119 -41.69 47.50 69.48
N LEU A 120 -40.83 46.71 68.85
CA LEU A 120 -39.43 47.05 68.62
C LEU A 120 -39.24 47.58 67.20
N ARG A 121 -38.67 48.78 67.05
CA ARG A 121 -38.40 49.38 65.74
C ARG A 121 -36.90 49.56 65.53
N GLY A 122 -36.42 49.18 64.35
CA GLY A 122 -35.02 49.32 63.97
C GLY A 122 -34.84 49.58 62.48
N THR A 123 -33.58 49.67 62.06
CA THR A 123 -33.16 49.71 60.66
C THR A 123 -32.27 48.52 60.35
N LEU A 124 -32.40 47.97 59.15
CA LEU A 124 -31.49 46.96 58.61
C LEU A 124 -30.91 47.49 57.28
N ASP A 125 -29.62 47.81 57.28
CA ASP A 125 -28.86 48.27 56.11
C ASP A 125 -27.49 47.56 56.01
N ASP A 126 -26.64 47.95 55.05
CA ASP A 126 -25.29 47.37 54.86
C ASP A 126 -24.38 47.48 56.09
N ARG A 127 -24.74 48.33 57.07
CA ARG A 127 -24.02 48.49 58.34
C ARG A 127 -24.60 47.62 59.46
N GLY A 128 -25.58 46.78 59.15
CA GLY A 128 -26.20 45.82 60.06
C GLY A 128 -27.49 46.32 60.71
N LEU A 129 -27.97 45.51 61.66
CA LEU A 129 -29.18 45.76 62.44
C LEU A 129 -28.91 46.84 63.50
N ARG A 130 -29.75 47.87 63.56
CA ARG A 130 -29.66 48.97 64.53
C ARG A 130 -31.04 49.30 65.09
N PHE A 131 -31.14 49.60 66.38
CA PHE A 131 -32.42 49.90 67.04
C PHE A 131 -32.46 51.35 67.53
N TYR A 132 -32.00 52.27 66.68
CA TYR A 132 -31.96 53.71 66.96
C TYR A 132 -31.36 54.06 68.34
N GLY A 133 -30.29 53.40 68.78
CA GLY A 133 -29.66 53.67 70.08
C GLY A 133 -30.15 52.79 71.23
N LEU A 134 -31.15 51.92 71.05
CA LEU A 134 -31.53 50.93 72.07
C LEU A 134 -30.40 49.92 72.34
N GLU A 135 -29.48 49.76 71.39
CA GLU A 135 -28.28 48.93 71.52
C GLU A 135 -27.38 49.31 72.70
N SER A 136 -27.39 50.55 73.19
CA SER A 136 -26.59 50.98 74.35
C SER A 136 -27.08 50.39 75.68
N VAL A 137 -28.36 50.00 75.74
CA VAL A 137 -29.00 49.42 76.94
C VAL A 137 -28.56 47.97 77.16
N GLY A 138 -28.16 47.27 76.10
CA GLY A 138 -27.80 45.86 76.11
C GLY A 138 -26.30 45.55 76.19
N GLY A 139 -25.41 46.54 76.18
CA GLY A 139 -23.98 46.24 76.15
C GLY A 139 -23.03 47.42 76.36
N SER A 140 -22.60 47.65 77.62
CA SER A 140 -21.22 48.01 77.96
C SER A 140 -21.03 48.02 79.48
N GLY A 141 -20.25 47.07 79.99
CA GLY A 141 -19.88 47.01 81.40
C GLY A 141 -19.06 45.77 81.73
N SER A 142 -17.78 45.77 81.36
CA SER A 142 -16.81 44.76 81.78
C SER A 142 -16.68 44.76 83.31
N GLY A 143 -17.34 43.83 83.99
CA GLY A 143 -17.17 43.59 85.43
C GLY A 143 -18.43 43.08 86.14
N GLY A 144 -18.68 41.77 86.06
CA GLY A 144 -19.69 41.06 86.86
C GLY A 144 -20.88 40.57 86.04
N GLY A 145 -20.74 39.43 85.35
CA GLY A 145 -21.84 38.75 84.68
C GLY A 145 -22.85 38.20 85.69
N GLY A 146 -23.96 38.91 85.86
CA GLY A 146 -25.22 38.33 86.31
C GLY A 146 -26.00 37.87 85.08
N ALA A 147 -26.62 36.69 85.15
CA ALA A 147 -27.55 36.23 84.12
C ALA A 147 -28.66 37.28 83.91
N LEU A 148 -29.03 37.54 82.65
CA LEU A 148 -30.23 38.32 82.34
C LEU A 148 -31.42 37.61 83.01
N PRO A 149 -32.34 38.36 83.65
CA PRO A 149 -33.53 37.76 84.27
C PRO A 149 -34.39 37.07 83.19
N PRO A 150 -35.19 36.04 83.54
CA PRO A 150 -36.18 35.46 82.64
C PRO A 150 -37.02 36.54 81.96
N VAL A 151 -37.13 36.49 80.62
CA VAL A 151 -37.91 37.45 79.84
C VAL A 151 -39.06 36.74 79.14
N LYS A 152 -40.30 37.11 79.47
CA LYS A 152 -41.49 36.61 78.80
C LYS A 152 -42.08 37.70 77.90
N VAL A 153 -41.99 37.53 76.58
CA VAL A 153 -42.62 38.40 75.59
C VAL A 153 -43.89 37.74 75.06
N SER A 154 -45.02 38.44 75.12
CA SER A 154 -46.27 37.98 74.50
C SER A 154 -46.78 39.02 73.50
N ALA A 155 -47.25 38.56 72.34
CA ALA A 155 -47.72 39.38 71.23
C ALA A 155 -46.71 40.45 70.77
N GLY A 156 -45.40 40.15 70.85
CA GLY A 156 -44.35 41.06 70.43
C GLY A 156 -44.37 41.31 68.92
N ARG A 157 -43.96 42.50 68.51
CA ARG A 157 -43.82 42.91 67.13
C ARG A 157 -42.49 43.61 66.93
N VAL A 158 -41.75 43.18 65.92
CA VAL A 158 -40.52 43.83 65.46
C VAL A 158 -40.78 44.40 64.08
N SER A 159 -40.39 45.65 63.84
CA SER A 159 -40.43 46.28 62.52
C SER A 159 -39.07 46.86 62.16
N LEU A 160 -38.48 46.41 61.06
CA LEU A 160 -37.18 46.84 60.57
C LEU A 160 -37.34 47.62 59.27
N ALA A 161 -36.99 48.89 59.30
CA ALA A 161 -36.92 49.71 58.09
C ALA A 161 -35.70 49.32 57.27
N THR A 162 -35.92 48.97 56.01
CA THR A 162 -34.85 48.66 55.04
C THR A 162 -34.91 49.62 53.87
N SER A 163 -33.87 49.64 53.04
CA SER A 163 -33.87 50.42 51.80
C SER A 163 -34.91 49.96 50.76
N ALA A 164 -35.47 48.74 50.92
CA ALA A 164 -36.41 48.12 49.99
C ALA A 164 -37.86 48.01 50.53
N GLY A 165 -38.10 48.44 51.77
CA GLY A 165 -39.40 48.36 52.47
C GLY A 165 -39.27 47.98 53.96
N ASP A 166 -40.34 48.09 54.72
CA ASP A 166 -40.36 47.80 56.16
C ASP A 166 -40.69 46.33 56.43
N ILE A 167 -39.78 45.58 57.04
CA ILE A 167 -39.99 44.17 57.40
C ILE A 167 -40.65 44.08 58.78
N GLY A 168 -41.81 43.45 58.87
CA GLY A 168 -42.52 43.17 60.12
C GLY A 168 -42.38 41.71 60.55
N ALA A 169 -42.33 41.46 61.86
CA ALA A 169 -42.38 40.13 62.44
C ALA A 169 -43.14 40.13 63.78
N SER A 170 -43.93 39.11 64.05
CA SER A 170 -44.45 38.83 65.39
C SER A 170 -43.52 37.89 66.15
N ILE A 171 -43.27 38.16 67.43
CA ILE A 171 -42.39 37.37 68.29
C ILE A 171 -43.09 37.09 69.61
N ASP A 172 -43.11 35.82 70.01
CA ASP A 172 -43.49 35.35 71.34
C ASP A 172 -42.27 34.66 71.96
N LEU A 173 -41.94 35.04 73.19
CA LEU A 173 -40.83 34.49 73.96
C LEU A 173 -41.34 34.03 75.32
N GLU A 174 -41.15 32.78 75.69
CA GLU A 174 -41.50 32.28 77.02
C GLU A 174 -40.30 31.60 77.69
N GLY A 175 -40.07 31.90 78.97
CA GLY A 175 -38.99 31.30 79.78
C GLY A 175 -37.72 32.16 79.90
N GLU A 176 -36.62 31.51 80.24
CA GLU A 176 -35.25 32.07 80.28
C GLU A 176 -34.54 31.79 78.95
N PHE A 177 -34.95 32.39 77.84
CA PHE A 177 -34.23 32.16 76.57
C PHE A 177 -32.87 32.88 76.57
N PRO A 178 -31.76 32.26 76.10
CA PRO A 178 -31.66 30.95 75.45
C PRO A 178 -31.31 29.78 76.39
N THR A 179 -31.39 29.89 77.72
CA THR A 179 -31.02 28.81 78.67
C THR A 179 -32.12 27.76 78.87
N SER A 180 -33.37 28.18 79.05
CA SER A 180 -34.56 27.31 79.12
C SER A 180 -35.82 28.08 78.72
N GLY A 181 -36.33 27.88 77.49
CA GLY A 181 -37.47 28.65 76.99
C GLY A 181 -37.78 28.40 75.52
N THR A 182 -38.89 28.97 75.06
CA THR A 182 -39.36 28.85 73.68
C THR A 182 -39.45 30.23 73.02
N LEU A 183 -38.93 30.35 71.80
CA LEU A 183 -39.04 31.52 70.93
C LEU A 183 -39.88 31.12 69.72
N GLN A 184 -40.99 31.80 69.48
CA GLN A 184 -41.76 31.69 68.25
C GLN A 184 -41.70 33.01 67.51
N MET A 185 -41.25 32.98 66.26
CA MET A 185 -41.17 34.14 65.40
C MET A 185 -41.89 33.86 64.09
N ARG A 186 -42.78 34.77 63.68
CA ARG A 186 -43.46 34.73 62.38
C ARG A 186 -43.21 36.03 61.64
N LEU A 187 -42.69 35.95 60.41
CA LEU A 187 -42.49 37.07 59.52
C LEU A 187 -43.83 37.45 58.86
N ASP A 188 -44.10 38.75 58.75
CA ASP A 188 -45.25 39.25 58.01
C ASP A 188 -45.02 39.02 56.50
N PRO A 189 -46.06 38.64 55.73
CA PRO A 189 -45.95 38.54 54.27
C PRO A 189 -45.66 39.91 53.68
N ILE A 190 -44.64 40.00 52.81
CA ILE A 190 -44.24 41.28 52.24
C ILE A 190 -43.60 41.11 50.86
N SER A 191 -43.70 42.18 50.07
CA SER A 191 -42.97 42.37 48.81
C SER A 191 -42.03 43.56 48.98
N LEU A 192 -40.73 43.28 49.03
CA LEU A 192 -39.66 44.27 49.05
C LEU A 192 -39.15 44.48 47.63
N SER A 193 -38.90 45.73 47.25
CA SER A 193 -38.31 46.07 45.95
C SER A 193 -37.36 47.25 46.11
N GLY A 194 -36.10 47.08 45.71
CA GLY A 194 -35.06 48.09 45.83
C GLY A 194 -33.96 47.98 44.76
N PRO A 195 -32.92 48.82 44.82
CA PRO A 195 -31.82 48.82 43.84
C PRO A 195 -31.04 47.50 43.78
N GLU A 196 -30.99 46.79 44.91
CA GLU A 196 -30.27 45.52 45.08
C GLU A 196 -31.09 44.29 44.66
N GLY A 197 -32.39 44.45 44.39
CA GLY A 197 -33.26 43.32 44.10
C GLY A 197 -34.73 43.43 44.52
N THR A 198 -35.49 42.37 44.23
CA THR A 198 -36.88 42.16 44.67
C THR A 198 -36.95 40.91 45.55
N LEU A 199 -37.67 40.95 46.67
CA LEU A 199 -37.83 39.81 47.57
C LEU A 199 -39.28 39.75 48.08
N VAL A 200 -39.97 38.63 47.85
CA VAL A 200 -41.38 38.42 48.16
C VAL A 200 -41.54 37.08 48.86
N TRP A 201 -41.91 37.11 50.15
CA TRP A 201 -42.26 35.91 50.91
C TRP A 201 -43.70 35.99 51.42
N SER A 202 -44.35 34.83 51.44
CA SER A 202 -45.73 34.64 51.94
C SER A 202 -45.74 34.22 53.40
N GLU A 203 -44.75 33.43 53.81
CA GLU A 203 -44.64 32.96 55.19
C GLU A 203 -43.17 32.77 55.55
N GLY A 204 -42.80 33.18 56.77
CA GLY A 204 -41.56 32.78 57.39
C GLY A 204 -41.82 32.51 58.86
N ARG A 205 -41.39 31.35 59.35
CA ARG A 205 -41.59 30.93 60.74
C ARG A 205 -40.30 30.34 61.28
N VAL A 206 -39.98 30.72 62.50
CA VAL A 206 -38.82 30.22 63.24
C VAL A 206 -39.32 29.90 64.65
N ASP A 207 -39.33 28.63 64.99
CA ASP A 207 -39.70 28.13 66.31
C ASP A 207 -38.45 27.53 66.96
N VAL A 208 -38.02 28.04 68.11
CA VAL A 208 -36.81 27.58 68.80
C VAL A 208 -37.14 27.19 70.23
N VAL A 209 -36.72 26.00 70.63
CA VAL A 209 -36.83 25.46 71.98
C VAL A 209 -35.43 25.31 72.55
N ALA A 210 -35.15 26.03 73.63
CA ALA A 210 -33.97 25.85 74.45
C ALA A 210 -34.32 25.01 75.69
N GLN A 211 -33.69 23.85 75.85
CA GLN A 211 -33.87 23.01 77.03
C GLN A 211 -32.61 22.17 77.31
N ASP A 212 -32.24 22.03 78.59
CA ASP A 212 -31.17 21.13 79.05
C ASP A 212 -29.80 21.37 78.35
N GLY A 213 -29.49 22.62 77.98
CA GLY A 213 -28.23 22.96 77.30
C GLY A 213 -28.26 22.77 75.77
N GLN A 214 -29.38 22.31 75.21
CA GLN A 214 -29.61 22.15 73.78
C GLN A 214 -30.57 23.21 73.23
N LEU A 215 -30.37 23.53 71.96
CA LEU A 215 -31.20 24.43 71.17
C LEU A 215 -31.71 23.62 69.97
N GLU A 216 -33.01 23.37 69.95
CA GLU A 216 -33.74 22.75 68.85
C GLU A 216 -34.53 23.85 68.13
N GLY A 217 -34.39 23.98 66.82
CA GLY A 217 -34.98 25.07 66.05
C GLY A 217 -35.59 24.57 64.74
N ASP A 218 -36.88 24.82 64.56
CA ASP A 218 -37.61 24.58 63.33
C ASP A 218 -37.71 25.88 62.52
N ILE A 219 -37.38 25.82 61.24
CA ILE A 219 -37.41 26.94 60.31
C ILE A 219 -38.30 26.54 59.14
N PHE A 220 -39.27 27.38 58.83
CA PHE A 220 -40.09 27.28 57.63
C PHE A 220 -40.05 28.60 56.86
N LEU A 221 -39.78 28.54 55.56
CA LEU A 221 -39.75 29.68 54.67
C LEU A 221 -40.50 29.36 53.38
N ASP A 222 -41.50 30.17 53.04
CA ASP A 222 -42.21 30.15 51.76
C ASP A 222 -41.97 31.49 51.04
N LEU A 223 -41.13 31.43 50.02
CA LEU A 223 -40.62 32.55 49.26
C LEU A 223 -41.13 32.48 47.83
N GLN A 224 -42.07 33.36 47.51
CA GLN A 224 -42.71 33.44 46.19
C GLN A 224 -41.75 33.93 45.11
N GLN A 225 -40.91 34.92 45.42
CA GLN A 225 -39.94 35.48 44.48
C GLN A 225 -38.73 36.03 45.22
N ALA A 226 -37.54 35.72 44.72
CA ALA A 226 -36.31 36.39 45.07
C ALA A 226 -35.53 36.77 43.82
N GLU A 227 -35.03 37.99 43.77
CA GLU A 227 -34.09 38.48 42.78
C GLU A 227 -33.08 39.33 43.51
N ILE A 228 -31.92 38.78 43.83
CA ILE A 228 -30.89 39.47 44.61
C ILE A 228 -29.54 39.20 43.95
N ARG A 229 -28.79 40.26 43.61
CA ARG A 229 -27.40 40.17 43.12
C ARG A 229 -27.18 39.17 41.97
N GLY A 230 -28.14 39.09 41.04
CA GLY A 230 -28.06 38.21 39.87
C GLY A 230 -28.47 36.76 40.12
N VAL A 231 -28.97 36.45 41.32
CA VAL A 231 -29.70 35.20 41.62
C VAL A 231 -31.18 35.50 41.57
N GLN A 232 -31.92 34.75 40.75
CA GLN A 232 -33.38 34.77 40.74
C GLN A 232 -33.90 33.41 41.23
N ALA A 233 -34.94 33.39 42.04
CA ALA A 233 -35.62 32.19 42.48
C ALA A 233 -37.12 32.46 42.61
N ARG A 234 -37.96 31.46 42.35
CA ARG A 234 -39.42 31.54 42.44
C ARG A 234 -39.97 30.30 43.11
N GLU A 235 -41.01 30.51 43.92
CA GLU A 235 -41.71 29.47 44.68
C GLU A 235 -40.69 28.55 45.38
N VAL A 236 -39.88 29.15 46.25
CA VAL A 236 -38.91 28.45 47.10
C VAL A 236 -39.59 28.12 48.42
N GLN A 237 -39.69 26.84 48.74
CA GLN A 237 -40.11 26.37 50.05
C GLN A 237 -38.92 25.70 50.74
N LEU A 238 -38.65 26.05 51.99
CA LEU A 238 -37.59 25.45 52.79
C LEU A 238 -38.13 25.14 54.18
N GLU A 239 -38.04 23.88 54.57
CA GLU A 239 -38.23 23.40 55.94
C GLU A 239 -36.88 22.90 56.46
N ALA A 240 -36.48 23.34 57.64
CA ALA A 240 -35.21 22.94 58.23
C ALA A 240 -35.29 22.81 59.74
N ILE A 241 -34.59 21.82 60.28
CA ILE A 241 -34.48 21.54 61.70
C ILE A 241 -33.01 21.69 62.10
N LEU A 242 -32.74 22.50 63.12
CA LEU A 242 -31.43 22.77 63.68
C LEU A 242 -31.37 22.24 65.12
N ASN A 243 -30.43 21.36 65.41
CA ASN A 243 -30.12 20.91 66.76
C ASN A 243 -28.68 21.30 67.10
N SER A 244 -28.49 22.20 68.06
CA SER A 244 -27.18 22.75 68.43
C SER A 244 -27.06 22.90 69.94
N PRO A 245 -25.87 22.70 70.55
CA PRO A 245 -25.60 23.20 71.89
C PRO A 245 -25.81 24.71 71.98
N ILE A 246 -26.38 25.20 73.09
CA ILE A 246 -26.61 26.64 73.30
C ILE A 246 -25.30 27.44 73.33
N SER A 247 -24.19 26.81 73.72
CA SER A 247 -22.85 27.41 73.69
C SER A 247 -22.37 27.75 72.27
N GLY A 248 -22.96 27.17 71.24
CA GLY A 248 -22.44 27.17 69.86
C GLY A 248 -21.21 26.27 69.67
N GLU A 249 -20.50 25.95 70.76
CA GLU A 249 -19.42 24.97 70.79
C GLU A 249 -19.98 23.55 70.95
N GLY A 250 -19.70 22.67 69.99
CA GLY A 250 -20.11 21.26 69.97
C GLY A 250 -20.94 20.88 68.74
N GLN A 251 -21.25 19.59 68.62
CA GLN A 251 -21.86 19.06 67.38
C GLN A 251 -23.23 19.69 67.10
N THR A 252 -23.35 20.30 65.92
CA THR A 252 -24.58 20.92 65.42
C THR A 252 -25.13 20.10 64.27
N GLN A 253 -26.37 19.63 64.36
CA GLN A 253 -27.07 18.92 63.30
C GLN A 253 -28.05 19.86 62.61
N PHE A 254 -28.02 19.87 61.28
CA PHE A 254 -28.94 20.61 60.43
C PHE A 254 -29.58 19.64 59.44
N VAL A 255 -30.90 19.50 59.46
CA VAL A 255 -31.67 18.68 58.53
C VAL A 255 -32.54 19.62 57.70
N TRP A 256 -32.62 19.43 56.39
CA TRP A 256 -33.46 20.26 55.53
C TRP A 256 -34.24 19.44 54.52
N ASP A 257 -35.37 20.00 54.10
CA ASP A 257 -36.16 19.62 52.94
C ASP A 257 -36.58 20.91 52.23
N GLY A 258 -36.41 20.97 50.91
CA GLY A 258 -36.70 22.18 50.16
C GLY A 258 -37.06 21.93 48.72
N THR A 259 -37.95 22.78 48.20
CA THR A 259 -38.40 22.76 46.81
C THR A 259 -38.26 24.14 46.19
N ILE A 260 -38.00 24.19 44.89
CA ILE A 260 -37.80 25.41 44.12
C ILE A 260 -38.43 25.20 42.75
N SER A 261 -39.46 25.97 42.40
CA SER A 261 -40.08 25.89 41.06
C SER A 261 -39.10 26.33 39.97
N SER A 262 -38.40 27.44 40.16
CA SER A 262 -37.34 27.87 39.26
C SER A 262 -36.30 28.73 39.96
N ALA A 263 -35.05 28.58 39.56
CA ALA A 263 -33.99 29.48 39.96
C ALA A 263 -32.99 29.70 38.83
N SER A 264 -32.33 30.86 38.80
CA SER A 264 -31.28 31.15 37.85
C SER A 264 -30.16 31.95 38.51
N TRP A 265 -28.92 31.62 38.20
CA TRP A 265 -27.73 32.30 38.71
C TRP A 265 -26.58 32.09 37.73
N THR A 266 -25.74 33.11 37.52
CA THR A 266 -24.45 32.96 36.79
C THR A 266 -24.53 32.20 35.45
N GLY A 267 -25.59 32.42 34.66
CA GLY A 267 -25.78 31.75 33.36
C GLY A 267 -26.31 30.31 33.43
N TYR A 268 -26.77 29.87 34.61
CA TYR A 268 -27.53 28.64 34.83
C TYR A 268 -28.97 28.98 35.18
N GLU A 269 -29.88 28.11 34.75
CA GLU A 269 -31.29 28.10 35.10
C GLU A 269 -31.68 26.66 35.46
N VAL A 270 -32.41 26.51 36.56
CA VAL A 270 -32.96 25.24 37.03
C VAL A 270 -34.46 25.37 37.22
N THR A 271 -35.20 24.29 36.93
CA THR A 271 -36.64 24.21 37.17
C THR A 271 -36.99 22.91 37.87
N ASP A 272 -38.03 22.96 38.70
CA ASP A 272 -38.53 21.83 39.48
C ASP A 272 -37.41 21.15 40.27
N ALA A 273 -36.74 21.92 41.13
CA ALA A 273 -35.65 21.45 41.96
C ALA A 273 -36.15 21.08 43.37
N GLU A 274 -35.75 19.91 43.84
CA GLU A 274 -36.01 19.38 45.17
C GLU A 274 -34.68 19.00 45.80
N THR A 275 -34.52 19.28 47.09
CA THR A 275 -33.34 18.87 47.85
C THR A 275 -33.72 18.52 49.27
N ASN A 276 -33.15 17.45 49.78
CA ASN A 276 -33.20 17.15 51.20
C ASN A 276 -31.85 16.62 51.66
N GLY A 277 -31.61 16.70 52.97
CA GLY A 277 -30.38 16.18 53.52
C GLY A 277 -30.16 16.51 54.97
N GLN A 278 -28.98 16.12 55.43
CA GLN A 278 -28.48 16.35 56.77
C GLN A 278 -27.01 16.75 56.71
N ALA A 279 -26.67 17.78 57.49
CA ALA A 279 -25.30 18.18 57.77
C ALA A 279 -25.05 18.11 59.28
N ILE A 280 -23.87 17.61 59.67
CA ILE A 280 -23.37 17.64 61.04
C ILE A 280 -22.11 18.50 61.02
N PHE A 281 -22.07 19.51 61.88
CA PHE A 281 -20.96 20.43 62.05
C PHE A 281 -20.33 20.26 63.44
N ALA A 282 -19.04 20.53 63.59
CA ALA A 282 -18.31 20.50 64.85
C ALA A 282 -18.69 21.63 65.81
N GLN A 283 -19.23 22.71 65.26
CA GLN A 283 -19.75 23.90 65.92
C GLN A 283 -20.73 24.59 64.96
N LEU A 284 -21.59 25.47 65.46
CA LEU A 284 -22.51 26.23 64.63
C LEU A 284 -21.70 27.15 63.68
N PRO A 285 -21.71 26.91 62.34
CA PRO A 285 -20.90 27.70 61.43
C PRO A 285 -21.52 29.09 61.18
N SER A 286 -20.69 30.03 60.78
CA SER A 286 -21.18 31.28 60.19
C SER A 286 -21.68 31.04 58.76
N ALA A 287 -22.41 32.00 58.18
CA ALA A 287 -22.94 31.90 56.82
C ALA A 287 -21.87 31.95 55.70
N ASP A 288 -20.58 31.96 56.04
CA ASP A 288 -19.47 31.89 55.08
C ASP A 288 -19.18 30.45 54.65
N LEU A 289 -18.97 30.22 53.35
CA LEU A 289 -18.76 28.88 52.81
C LEU A 289 -17.53 28.19 53.40
N ASN A 290 -16.42 28.90 53.63
CA ASN A 290 -15.24 28.28 54.22
C ASN A 290 -15.51 27.93 55.69
N SER A 291 -16.21 28.79 56.42
CA SER A 291 -16.67 28.47 57.79
C SER A 291 -17.56 27.24 57.85
N VAL A 292 -18.47 27.06 56.87
CA VAL A 292 -19.34 25.88 56.77
C VAL A 292 -18.52 24.62 56.51
N LEU A 293 -17.58 24.69 55.55
CA LEU A 293 -16.74 23.55 55.17
C LEU A 293 -15.72 23.18 56.27
N ASP A 294 -15.15 24.16 56.97
CA ASP A 294 -14.22 23.95 58.07
C ASP A 294 -14.88 23.30 59.29
N ALA A 295 -16.14 23.64 59.53
CA ALA A 295 -16.93 23.06 60.60
C ALA A 295 -17.55 21.71 60.22
N LEU A 296 -17.61 21.33 58.94
CA LEU A 296 -18.30 20.13 58.48
C LEU A 296 -17.67 18.85 59.07
N ILE A 297 -18.51 17.98 59.64
CA ILE A 297 -18.15 16.61 60.05
C ILE A 297 -18.74 15.60 59.05
N ARG A 298 -20.00 15.77 58.68
CA ARG A 298 -20.69 14.91 57.71
C ARG A 298 -21.76 15.68 56.95
N LEU A 299 -21.91 15.40 55.67
CA LEU A 299 -22.99 15.89 54.79
C LEU A 299 -23.58 14.69 54.05
N SER A 300 -24.86 14.41 54.23
CA SER A 300 -25.62 13.48 53.40
C SER A 300 -26.72 14.27 52.72
N ALA A 301 -26.69 14.40 51.40
CA ALA A 301 -27.65 15.20 50.65
C ALA A 301 -28.07 14.49 49.38
N GLU A 302 -29.37 14.56 49.07
CA GLU A 302 -29.90 14.21 47.77
C GLU A 302 -30.62 15.41 47.15
N GLY A 303 -30.60 15.48 45.83
CA GLY A 303 -31.30 16.52 45.09
C GLY A 303 -31.73 16.02 43.73
N MET A 304 -32.90 16.47 43.30
CA MET A 304 -33.46 16.20 41.98
C MET A 304 -33.82 17.52 41.32
N VAL A 305 -33.53 17.67 40.03
CA VAL A 305 -33.88 18.85 39.26
C VAL A 305 -34.52 18.42 37.95
N GLY A 306 -35.77 18.83 37.72
CA GLY A 306 -36.51 18.47 36.49
C GLY A 306 -35.83 18.96 35.22
N LYS A 307 -35.23 20.16 35.24
CA LYS A 307 -34.39 20.66 34.15
C LYS A 307 -33.28 21.58 34.65
N VAL A 308 -32.07 21.38 34.12
CA VAL A 308 -30.94 22.29 34.24
C VAL A 308 -30.60 22.83 32.85
N SER A 309 -30.34 24.12 32.72
CA SER A 309 -29.91 24.78 31.49
C SER A 309 -28.77 25.72 31.79
N GLY A 310 -27.58 25.45 31.24
CA GLY A 310 -26.39 26.27 31.48
C GLY A 310 -25.41 26.23 30.32
N SER A 311 -24.42 27.11 30.36
CA SER A 311 -23.43 27.26 29.27
C SER A 311 -22.47 26.07 29.13
N ALA A 312 -22.21 25.34 30.22
CA ALA A 312 -21.32 24.18 30.21
C ALA A 312 -22.08 22.84 30.22
N PHE A 313 -23.32 22.84 30.71
CA PHE A 313 -24.14 21.65 30.87
C PHE A 313 -25.62 22.02 30.90
N ALA A 314 -26.44 21.27 30.19
CA ALA A 314 -27.88 21.24 30.33
C ALA A 314 -28.36 19.78 30.44
N GLY A 315 -29.50 19.54 31.06
CA GLY A 315 -30.05 18.20 31.24
C GLY A 315 -31.45 18.22 31.83
N ARG A 316 -32.08 17.05 31.89
CA ARG A 316 -33.39 16.81 32.49
C ARG A 316 -33.28 15.72 33.55
N ASP A 317 -34.21 15.74 34.50
CA ASP A 317 -34.29 14.76 35.59
C ASP A 317 -32.91 14.52 36.23
N VAL A 318 -32.21 15.61 36.54
CA VAL A 318 -30.84 15.58 37.07
C VAL A 318 -30.92 15.22 38.54
N ALA A 319 -30.45 14.04 38.91
CA ALA A 319 -30.37 13.58 40.30
C ALA A 319 -28.92 13.62 40.78
N ALA A 320 -28.71 14.05 42.02
CA ALA A 320 -27.40 14.04 42.66
C ALA A 320 -27.51 13.55 44.10
N GLU A 321 -26.61 12.64 44.49
CA GLU A 321 -26.44 12.12 45.84
C GLU A 321 -25.01 12.40 46.30
N LEU A 322 -24.86 12.86 47.54
CA LEU A 322 -23.60 13.25 48.16
C LEU A 322 -23.53 12.66 49.58
N ASP A 323 -22.48 11.91 49.92
CA ASP A 323 -22.15 11.55 51.32
C ASP A 323 -20.70 11.96 51.59
N LEU A 324 -20.51 13.16 52.12
CA LEU A 324 -19.19 13.76 52.35
C LEU A 324 -18.86 13.75 53.85
N ASN A 325 -17.61 13.45 54.17
CA ASN A 325 -17.07 13.59 55.52
C ASN A 325 -16.11 14.78 55.57
N GLY A 326 -16.11 15.50 56.69
CA GLY A 326 -15.23 16.63 56.94
C GLY A 326 -14.31 16.40 58.15
N GLU A 327 -13.03 16.73 58.01
CA GLU A 327 -12.04 16.69 59.09
C GLU A 327 -11.03 17.84 58.94
N ALA A 328 -11.08 18.81 59.85
CA ALA A 328 -10.16 19.97 59.90
C ALA A 328 -10.04 20.72 58.55
N GLY A 329 -11.18 21.06 57.93
CA GLY A 329 -11.23 21.77 56.64
C GLY A 329 -10.95 20.91 55.40
N ARG A 330 -10.71 19.60 55.57
CA ARG A 330 -10.70 18.64 54.45
C ARG A 330 -12.07 18.02 54.30
N VAL A 331 -12.61 18.00 53.09
CA VAL A 331 -13.91 17.38 52.79
C VAL A 331 -13.70 16.28 51.76
N SER A 332 -14.17 15.07 52.04
CA SER A 332 -14.07 13.96 51.09
C SER A 332 -15.21 12.96 51.23
N GLY A 333 -15.64 12.39 50.11
CA GLY A 333 -16.60 11.29 50.12
C GLY A 333 -17.20 11.01 48.75
N PRO A 334 -17.98 9.92 48.64
CA PRO A 334 -18.60 9.53 47.38
C PRO A 334 -19.70 10.50 46.95
N PHE A 335 -19.88 10.59 45.63
CA PHE A 335 -21.03 11.23 45.01
C PHE A 335 -21.53 10.40 43.82
N LEU A 336 -22.81 10.52 43.53
CA LEU A 336 -23.46 9.99 42.33
C LEU A 336 -24.25 11.12 41.69
N ALA A 337 -24.04 11.37 40.40
CA ALA A 337 -24.85 12.29 39.62
C ALA A 337 -25.38 11.58 38.38
N VAL A 338 -26.68 11.70 38.12
CA VAL A 338 -27.36 11.11 36.97
C VAL A 338 -28.11 12.22 36.24
N ALA A 339 -28.03 12.25 34.92
CA ALA A 339 -28.78 13.18 34.10
C ALA A 339 -29.36 12.50 32.86
N ASN A 340 -30.61 12.82 32.54
CA ASN A 340 -31.27 12.41 31.30
C ASN A 340 -31.21 13.55 30.26
N ALA A 341 -31.24 13.20 28.98
CA ALA A 341 -31.26 14.14 27.85
C ALA A 341 -30.23 15.28 28.02
N PHE A 342 -28.98 14.92 28.34
CA PHE A 342 -27.95 15.90 28.63
C PHE A 342 -27.43 16.57 27.37
N GLU A 343 -27.05 17.83 27.46
CA GLU A 343 -26.41 18.61 26.41
C GLU A 343 -25.13 19.27 26.94
N LEU A 344 -24.09 19.19 26.14
CA LEU A 344 -22.77 19.78 26.34
C LEU A 344 -22.41 20.63 25.11
N PRO A 345 -21.45 21.56 25.22
CA PRO A 345 -20.96 22.32 24.05
C PRO A 345 -20.48 21.44 22.88
N GLN A 346 -20.07 20.20 23.14
CA GLN A 346 -19.54 19.24 22.17
C GLN A 346 -20.64 18.33 21.56
N GLY A 347 -21.80 18.20 22.21
CA GLY A 347 -22.81 17.22 21.80
C GLY A 347 -23.92 17.02 22.82
N ARG A 348 -24.75 16.00 22.63
CA ARG A 348 -25.87 15.65 23.51
C ARG A 348 -25.95 14.13 23.70
N GLY A 349 -26.64 13.65 24.72
CA GLY A 349 -26.85 12.22 24.93
C GLY A 349 -28.13 11.89 25.70
N ASP A 350 -28.47 10.60 25.73
CA ASP A 350 -29.71 10.12 26.33
C ASP A 350 -29.58 10.07 27.87
N THR A 351 -28.48 9.53 28.38
CA THR A 351 -28.20 9.46 29.83
C THR A 351 -26.71 9.64 30.12
N ALA A 352 -26.38 10.31 31.23
CA ALA A 352 -25.04 10.37 31.79
C ALA A 352 -25.08 10.04 33.28
N THR A 353 -24.20 9.15 33.72
CA THR A 353 -24.02 8.79 35.14
C THR A 353 -22.56 9.01 35.51
N VAL A 354 -22.33 9.81 36.54
CA VAL A 354 -21.02 10.11 37.10
C VAL A 354 -21.00 9.60 38.53
N ARG A 355 -20.15 8.61 38.81
CA ARG A 355 -19.97 8.05 40.14
C ARG A 355 -18.53 8.23 40.56
N GLY A 356 -18.26 8.86 41.69
CA GLY A 356 -16.88 9.16 42.07
C GLY A 356 -16.69 9.52 43.53
N GLU A 357 -15.47 9.89 43.88
CA GLU A 357 -15.11 10.52 45.14
C GLU A 357 -14.71 11.99 44.90
N LEU A 358 -15.31 12.87 45.69
CA LEU A 358 -14.88 14.26 45.83
C LEU A 358 -13.82 14.31 46.93
N ARG A 359 -12.75 15.09 46.72
CA ARG A 359 -11.75 15.44 47.74
C ARG A 359 -11.48 16.93 47.67
N ARG A 360 -11.48 17.62 48.81
CA ARG A 360 -11.18 19.04 48.91
C ARG A 360 -10.31 19.31 50.13
N THR A 361 -9.30 20.16 49.97
CA THR A 361 -8.54 20.73 51.09
C THR A 361 -8.37 22.24 50.89
N ALA A 362 -8.09 22.98 51.96
CA ALA A 362 -7.85 24.42 51.89
C ALA A 362 -6.67 24.77 50.95
N ASP A 363 -5.63 23.94 50.92
CA ASP A 363 -4.38 24.20 50.18
C ASP A 363 -4.34 23.62 48.75
N ALA A 364 -5.06 22.52 48.48
CA ALA A 364 -4.93 21.76 47.22
C ALA A 364 -6.16 21.87 46.29
N GLY A 365 -7.17 22.67 46.67
CA GLY A 365 -8.37 22.89 45.86
C GLY A 365 -9.32 21.69 45.84
N ILE A 366 -9.93 21.43 44.68
CA ILE A 366 -10.95 20.37 44.48
C ILE A 366 -10.36 19.27 43.61
N GLY A 367 -10.41 18.03 44.07
CA GLY A 367 -10.11 16.81 43.31
C GLY A 367 -11.35 15.95 43.17
N ILE A 368 -11.54 15.35 41.99
CA ILE A 368 -12.66 14.50 41.62
C ILE A 368 -12.09 13.26 40.93
N GLU A 369 -12.30 12.09 41.52
CA GLU A 369 -11.98 10.80 40.91
C GLU A 369 -13.31 10.12 40.57
N ALA A 370 -13.66 9.98 39.29
CA ALA A 370 -14.99 9.55 38.87
C ALA A 370 -14.99 8.60 37.67
N GLU A 371 -15.90 7.64 37.69
CA GLU A 371 -16.31 6.84 36.55
C GLU A 371 -17.52 7.50 35.87
N ILE A 372 -17.38 7.78 34.58
CA ILE A 372 -18.40 8.41 33.75
C ILE A 372 -18.91 7.37 32.76
N THR A 373 -20.21 7.09 32.81
CA THR A 373 -20.91 6.26 31.83
C THR A 373 -21.95 7.11 31.11
N THR A 374 -21.99 7.00 29.78
CA THR A 374 -22.90 7.75 28.92
C THR A 374 -23.56 6.82 27.91
N ALA A 375 -24.81 7.12 27.54
CA ALA A 375 -25.53 6.39 26.51
C ALA A 375 -26.15 7.33 25.47
N GLY A 376 -26.20 6.88 24.22
CA GLY A 376 -26.87 7.57 23.13
C GLY A 376 -26.23 8.91 22.73
N VAL A 377 -24.94 9.08 22.99
CA VAL A 377 -24.21 10.32 22.73
C VAL A 377 -24.14 10.62 21.23
N ALA A 378 -24.40 11.86 20.85
CA ALA A 378 -24.25 12.39 19.51
C ALA A 378 -23.44 13.70 19.56
N LEU A 379 -22.28 13.71 18.92
CA LEU A 379 -21.46 14.91 18.76
C LEU A 379 -22.11 15.87 17.76
N ASN A 380 -21.93 17.17 17.97
CA ASN A 380 -22.42 18.18 17.03
C ASN A 380 -21.55 18.26 15.76
N SER A 381 -22.00 19.00 14.74
CA SER A 381 -21.31 19.12 13.45
C SER A 381 -19.94 19.80 13.56
N GLY A 382 -19.76 20.71 14.52
CA GLY A 382 -18.48 21.40 14.74
C GLY A 382 -17.41 20.46 15.28
N THR A 383 -17.74 19.71 16.34
CA THR A 383 -16.83 18.74 16.96
C THR A 383 -16.55 17.55 16.02
N SER A 384 -17.58 17.04 15.33
CA SER A 384 -17.38 15.97 14.35
C SER A 384 -16.54 16.41 13.15
N GLY A 385 -16.71 17.65 12.68
CA GLY A 385 -15.88 18.24 11.62
C GLY A 385 -14.41 18.27 12.03
N GLN A 386 -14.11 18.83 13.21
CA GLN A 386 -12.75 18.89 13.77
C GLN A 386 -12.08 17.51 13.84
N LEU A 387 -12.81 16.46 14.24
CA LEU A 387 -12.29 15.09 14.29
C LEU A 387 -12.07 14.49 12.91
N THR A 388 -12.97 14.74 11.95
CA THR A 388 -12.80 14.21 10.57
C THR A 388 -11.72 14.93 9.77
N ASP A 389 -11.44 16.20 10.08
CA ASP A 389 -10.42 17.01 9.39
C ASP A 389 -9.00 16.54 9.72
N LEU A 390 -8.82 15.77 10.82
CA LEU A 390 -7.56 15.11 11.14
C LEU A 390 -7.22 13.96 10.18
N ILE A 391 -8.20 13.45 9.42
CA ILE A 391 -8.02 12.37 8.45
C ILE A 391 -7.78 12.96 7.06
N ASN A 392 -6.56 12.78 6.54
CA ASN A 392 -6.19 13.18 5.17
C ASN A 392 -5.25 12.11 4.61
N LEU A 393 -5.68 11.38 3.58
CA LEU A 393 -4.87 10.35 2.92
C LEU A 393 -4.51 10.80 1.49
N PRO A 394 -3.40 10.33 0.90
CA PRO A 394 -3.07 10.62 -0.50
C PRO A 394 -4.19 10.19 -1.47
N ASP A 395 -4.28 10.84 -2.64
CA ASP A 395 -5.34 10.59 -3.65
C ASP A 395 -5.55 9.10 -4.01
N ILE A 396 -4.47 8.32 -4.04
CA ILE A 396 -4.50 6.87 -4.30
C ILE A 396 -5.26 6.07 -3.22
N PHE A 397 -5.49 6.64 -2.04
CA PHE A 397 -6.26 6.08 -0.92
C PHE A 397 -7.50 6.93 -0.58
N SER A 398 -7.97 7.78 -1.50
CA SER A 398 -9.18 8.61 -1.32
C SER A 398 -10.44 7.79 -0.99
N ALA A 399 -10.57 6.57 -1.50
CA ALA A 399 -11.66 5.66 -1.15
C ALA A 399 -11.60 5.22 0.33
N HIS A 400 -10.40 4.94 0.85
CA HIS A 400 -10.16 4.64 2.25
C HIS A 400 -10.44 5.85 3.15
N GLU A 401 -10.01 7.05 2.74
CA GLU A 401 -10.32 8.29 3.44
C GLU A 401 -11.84 8.51 3.55
N ALA A 402 -12.55 8.41 2.43
CA ALA A 402 -14.00 8.55 2.40
C ALA A 402 -14.68 7.49 3.28
N SER A 403 -14.24 6.22 3.19
CA SER A 403 -14.75 5.13 4.02
C SER A 403 -14.57 5.40 5.52
N LEU A 404 -13.41 5.87 5.95
CA LEU A 404 -13.12 6.15 7.36
C LEU A 404 -13.88 7.39 7.86
N LYS A 405 -13.91 8.48 7.08
CA LYS A 405 -14.68 9.69 7.41
C LYS A 405 -16.16 9.38 7.54
N ASP A 406 -16.72 8.59 6.64
CA ASP A 406 -18.13 8.20 6.69
C ASP A 406 -18.43 7.25 7.85
N ALA A 407 -17.55 6.30 8.15
CA ALA A 407 -17.67 5.45 9.33
C ALA A 407 -17.61 6.27 10.63
N LEU A 408 -16.68 7.22 10.73
CA LEU A 408 -16.53 8.12 11.88
C LEU A 408 -17.74 9.02 12.07
N ARG A 409 -18.24 9.68 11.02
CA ARG A 409 -19.45 10.51 11.10
C ARG A 409 -20.66 9.75 11.59
N ARG A 410 -20.85 8.50 11.14
CA ARG A 410 -21.95 7.64 11.62
C ARG A 410 -21.75 7.19 13.05
N ALA A 411 -20.52 6.85 13.43
CA ALA A 411 -20.23 6.34 14.77
C ALA A 411 -20.33 7.42 15.86
N MET A 412 -20.06 8.68 15.53
CA MET A 412 -20.21 9.83 16.42
C MET A 412 -21.67 10.23 16.70
N VAL A 413 -22.65 9.49 16.15
CA VAL A 413 -24.09 9.71 16.39
C VAL A 413 -24.71 8.45 16.99
N GLY A 414 -25.00 8.48 18.28
CA GLY A 414 -25.57 7.37 19.04
C GLY A 414 -24.50 6.36 19.48
N PHE A 415 -23.51 6.82 20.23
CA PHE A 415 -22.52 5.96 20.89
C PHE A 415 -22.66 6.01 22.41
N ASP A 416 -22.24 4.94 23.05
CA ASP A 416 -22.17 4.78 24.50
C ASP A 416 -20.69 4.78 24.88
N ALA A 417 -20.34 5.45 25.96
CA ALA A 417 -18.95 5.55 26.42
C ALA A 417 -18.85 5.36 27.93
N SER A 418 -17.84 4.61 28.37
CA SER A 418 -17.46 4.43 29.77
C SER A 418 -16.00 4.82 29.94
N LEU A 419 -15.68 5.73 30.87
CA LEU A 419 -14.31 6.14 31.17
C LEU A 419 -14.13 6.55 32.64
N ALA A 420 -12.95 6.30 33.19
CA ALA A 420 -12.53 6.80 34.50
C ALA A 420 -11.66 8.05 34.35
N VAL A 421 -11.99 9.11 35.08
CA VAL A 421 -11.30 10.40 35.06
C VAL A 421 -10.91 10.83 36.47
N ASP A 422 -9.74 11.43 36.58
CA ASP A 422 -9.28 12.19 37.74
C ASP A 422 -9.14 13.65 37.32
N ALA A 423 -9.87 14.54 37.96
CA ALA A 423 -9.89 15.97 37.68
C ALA A 423 -9.51 16.75 38.92
N GLN A 424 -8.50 17.61 38.82
CA GLN A 424 -8.06 18.47 39.91
C GLN A 424 -8.16 19.94 39.51
N ARG A 425 -8.56 20.79 40.44
CA ARG A 425 -8.61 22.24 40.27
C ARG A 425 -7.71 22.91 41.30
N ASP A 426 -6.71 23.63 40.82
CA ASP A 426 -5.82 24.47 41.61
C ASP A 426 -5.88 25.95 41.17
N GLU A 427 -4.91 26.78 41.59
CA GLU A 427 -4.80 28.19 41.18
C GLU A 427 -4.61 28.38 39.66
N SER A 428 -4.06 27.38 38.96
CA SER A 428 -3.75 27.41 37.53
C SER A 428 -4.93 27.00 36.64
N GLY A 429 -5.97 26.38 37.22
CA GLY A 429 -7.19 25.97 36.54
C GLY A 429 -7.51 24.50 36.75
N TRP A 430 -8.24 23.90 35.81
CA TRP A 430 -8.56 22.48 35.82
C TRP A 430 -7.46 21.68 35.11
N SER A 431 -6.95 20.64 35.76
CA SER A 431 -6.24 19.53 35.15
C SER A 431 -7.14 18.30 35.14
N MET A 432 -7.02 17.49 34.10
CA MET A 432 -7.79 16.25 33.97
C MET A 432 -6.86 15.14 33.48
N SER A 433 -7.02 13.93 34.01
CA SER A 433 -6.34 12.74 33.54
C SER A 433 -7.31 11.56 33.49
N ALA A 434 -7.07 10.60 32.61
CA ALA A 434 -7.85 9.36 32.55
C ALA A 434 -6.92 8.17 32.73
N THR A 435 -7.06 7.47 33.85
CA THR A 435 -6.12 6.43 34.31
C THR A 435 -6.68 5.02 34.23
N GLY A 436 -8.00 4.86 34.10
CA GLY A 436 -8.66 3.57 33.92
C GLY A 436 -8.92 3.23 32.45
N PRO A 437 -9.28 1.98 32.13
CA PRO A 437 -9.70 1.62 30.78
C PRO A 437 -10.94 2.42 30.37
N ALA A 438 -11.06 2.69 29.08
CA ALA A 438 -12.26 3.29 28.49
C ALA A 438 -12.79 2.41 27.36
N GLN A 439 -14.11 2.36 27.23
CA GLN A 439 -14.78 1.63 26.17
C GLN A 439 -15.79 2.54 25.50
N VAL A 440 -15.78 2.56 24.17
CA VAL A 440 -16.76 3.27 23.35
C VAL A 440 -17.41 2.27 22.41
N THR A 441 -18.74 2.22 22.41
CA THR A 441 -19.51 1.39 21.48
C THR A 441 -20.51 2.23 20.71
N SER A 442 -20.73 1.95 19.44
CA SER A 442 -21.69 2.71 18.62
C SER A 442 -22.79 1.84 18.05
N ARG A 443 -23.97 2.42 17.79
CA ARG A 443 -25.07 1.76 17.05
C ARG A 443 -24.66 1.25 15.67
N THR A 444 -23.56 1.74 15.09
CA THR A 444 -22.98 1.20 13.85
C THR A 444 -22.37 -0.20 14.03
N GLY A 445 -22.10 -0.61 15.28
CA GLY A 445 -21.35 -1.82 15.62
C GLY A 445 -19.85 -1.56 15.85
N LEU A 446 -19.40 -0.30 15.93
CA LEU A 446 -18.04 0.06 16.37
C LEU A 446 -17.87 -0.34 17.85
N ALA A 447 -16.74 -0.95 18.16
CA ALA A 447 -16.19 -1.09 19.51
C ALA A 447 -14.76 -0.56 19.51
N LEU A 448 -14.48 0.39 20.41
CA LEU A 448 -13.18 0.98 20.66
C LEU A 448 -12.84 0.75 22.12
N ASP A 449 -11.80 -0.04 22.36
CA ASP A 449 -11.26 -0.34 23.68
C ASP A 449 -9.95 0.47 23.85
N ILE A 450 -9.83 1.21 24.96
CA ILE A 450 -8.71 2.11 25.28
C ILE A 450 -8.14 1.69 26.63
N GLU A 451 -6.85 1.38 26.69
CA GLU A 451 -6.15 1.08 27.94
C GLU A 451 -4.94 2.02 28.11
N PRO A 452 -4.61 2.48 29.32
CA PRO A 452 -3.37 3.22 29.57
C PRO A 452 -2.13 2.46 29.10
N ALA A 453 -1.23 3.15 28.38
CA ALA A 453 0.07 2.58 28.03
C ALA A 453 1.01 2.51 29.26
N GLU A 454 1.00 3.57 30.09
CA GLU A 454 1.73 3.65 31.34
C GLU A 454 0.83 3.95 32.55
N THR A 455 0.43 5.22 32.72
CA THR A 455 -0.31 5.69 33.91
C THR A 455 -1.67 6.27 33.53
N ALA A 456 -1.70 7.28 32.66
CA ALA A 456 -2.91 7.89 32.13
C ALA A 456 -2.92 7.80 30.62
N TRP A 457 -4.03 7.36 30.03
CA TRP A 457 -4.22 7.36 28.58
C TRP A 457 -4.60 8.72 28.03
N PHE A 458 -5.05 9.65 28.88
CA PHE A 458 -5.31 11.03 28.51
C PHE A 458 -4.87 11.94 29.66
N THR A 459 -4.21 13.06 29.33
CA THR A 459 -3.97 14.14 30.28
C THR A 459 -4.24 15.49 29.61
N GLN A 460 -4.77 16.43 30.38
CA GLN A 460 -4.98 17.81 29.97
C GLN A 460 -4.48 18.76 31.07
N GLN A 461 -3.59 19.67 30.69
CA GLN A 461 -3.10 20.75 31.55
C GLN A 461 -3.08 22.06 30.74
N GLY A 462 -3.93 23.02 31.10
CA GLY A 462 -4.15 24.21 30.28
C GLY A 462 -4.67 23.86 28.88
N GLN A 463 -3.99 24.32 27.82
CA GLN A 463 -4.29 23.99 26.43
C GLN A 463 -3.56 22.74 25.91
N SER A 464 -2.59 22.23 26.67
CA SER A 464 -1.84 21.04 26.29
C SER A 464 -2.65 19.78 26.59
N ARG A 465 -2.69 18.86 25.62
CA ARG A 465 -3.29 17.53 25.81
C ARG A 465 -2.31 16.47 25.35
N SER A 466 -2.20 15.40 26.12
CA SER A 466 -1.50 14.19 25.72
C SER A 466 -2.47 13.02 25.74
N PHE A 467 -2.25 12.07 24.83
CA PHE A 467 -2.96 10.81 24.82
C PHE A 467 -1.93 9.70 24.66
N ASP A 468 -1.94 8.68 25.51
CA ASP A 468 -0.94 7.61 25.56
C ASP A 468 -1.58 6.26 25.94
N ALA A 469 -2.08 5.54 24.93
CA ALA A 469 -2.97 4.42 25.13
C ALA A 469 -2.67 3.22 24.24
N LYS A 470 -2.95 2.02 24.72
CA LYS A 470 -3.22 0.86 23.86
C LYS A 470 -4.65 0.97 23.35
N LEU A 471 -4.80 0.89 22.05
CA LEU A 471 -6.05 1.03 21.33
C LEU A 471 -6.38 -0.27 20.60
N ALA A 472 -7.62 -0.73 20.73
CA ALA A 472 -8.19 -1.77 19.88
C ALA A 472 -9.51 -1.28 19.30
N MET A 473 -9.61 -1.17 17.98
CA MET A 473 -10.78 -0.68 17.26
C MET A 473 -11.29 -1.76 16.29
N ARG A 474 -12.61 -2.02 16.30
CA ARG A 474 -13.23 -3.06 15.47
C ARG A 474 -14.69 -2.75 15.16
N GLY A 475 -15.19 -3.25 14.03
CA GLY A 475 -16.61 -3.16 13.64
C GLY A 475 -17.05 -1.78 13.13
N GLY A 476 -18.35 -1.58 12.90
CA GLY A 476 -18.90 -0.27 12.51
C GLY A 476 -18.53 0.25 11.11
N GLY A 477 -17.87 -0.57 10.28
CA GLY A 477 -17.26 -0.15 9.02
C GLY A 477 -15.85 0.44 9.17
N PHE A 478 -15.28 0.40 10.38
CA PHE A 478 -13.89 0.76 10.64
C PHE A 478 -12.95 -0.41 10.33
N PRO A 479 -11.68 -0.11 9.99
CA PRO A 479 -10.64 -1.13 9.97
C PRO A 479 -10.44 -1.75 11.36
N ASN A 480 -10.12 -3.04 11.41
CA ASN A 480 -9.66 -3.66 12.66
C ASN A 480 -8.21 -3.22 12.90
N VAL A 481 -7.99 -2.44 13.95
CA VAL A 481 -6.69 -1.85 14.30
C VAL A 481 -6.37 -2.11 15.76
N GLU A 482 -5.17 -2.59 16.02
CA GLU A 482 -4.56 -2.65 17.36
C GLU A 482 -3.25 -1.85 17.34
N THR A 483 -3.02 -0.96 18.31
CA THR A 483 -1.78 -0.16 18.38
C THR A 483 -1.57 0.42 19.77
N THR A 484 -0.32 0.64 20.18
CA THR A 484 0.00 1.56 21.28
C THR A 484 0.25 2.94 20.68
N LEU A 485 -0.56 3.94 21.02
CA LEU A 485 -0.55 5.28 20.44
C LEU A 485 -0.24 6.32 21.52
N SER A 486 0.82 7.09 21.30
CA SER A 486 1.13 8.32 22.03
C SER A 486 1.00 9.51 21.07
N LEU A 487 0.28 10.55 21.47
CA LEU A 487 0.17 11.79 20.71
C LEU A 487 0.13 12.99 21.66
N ARG A 488 0.68 14.11 21.21
CA ARG A 488 0.60 15.39 21.93
C ARG A 488 0.05 16.48 21.04
N THR A 489 -0.87 17.25 21.60
CA THR A 489 -1.44 18.44 20.96
C THR A 489 -1.09 19.69 21.76
N THR A 490 -0.74 20.75 21.05
CA THR A 490 -0.48 22.09 21.61
C THR A 490 -1.54 23.08 21.11
N GLU A 491 -1.40 24.38 21.42
CA GLU A 491 -2.27 25.43 20.88
C GLU A 491 -2.32 25.45 19.33
N ASN A 492 -1.28 24.95 18.66
CA ASN A 492 -1.18 24.87 17.21
C ASN A 492 -1.70 23.55 16.62
N GLY A 493 -2.34 22.70 17.42
CA GLY A 493 -2.89 21.41 17.01
C GLY A 493 -1.93 20.23 17.26
N LEU A 494 -2.07 19.18 16.46
CA LEU A 494 -1.28 17.95 16.55
C LEU A 494 0.20 18.22 16.23
N ASN A 495 1.07 17.96 17.21
CA ASN A 495 2.52 18.17 17.08
C ASN A 495 3.25 16.87 16.70
N GLU A 496 3.02 15.81 17.47
CA GLU A 496 3.70 14.51 17.34
C GLU A 496 2.71 13.34 17.52
N ILE A 497 2.90 12.28 16.74
CA ILE A 497 2.30 10.96 16.92
C ILE A 497 3.44 9.95 16.98
N HIS A 498 3.41 9.08 17.99
CA HIS A 498 4.25 7.90 18.12
C HIS A 498 3.35 6.69 18.30
N ALA A 499 3.36 5.78 17.34
CA ALA A 499 2.61 4.54 17.39
C ALA A 499 3.54 3.33 17.35
N ARG A 500 3.29 2.34 18.20
CA ARG A 500 4.05 1.08 18.30
C ARG A 500 3.10 -0.10 18.16
N ASP A 501 3.62 -1.21 17.65
CA ASP A 501 2.87 -2.45 17.46
C ASP A 501 1.59 -2.25 16.64
N VAL A 502 1.67 -1.48 15.54
CA VAL A 502 0.52 -1.14 14.70
C VAL A 502 0.10 -2.35 13.87
N LYS A 503 -1.01 -2.99 14.24
CA LYS A 503 -1.62 -4.09 13.50
C LYS A 503 -2.93 -3.63 12.86
N LEU A 504 -2.89 -3.44 11.55
CA LEU A 504 -4.04 -3.15 10.71
C LEU A 504 -4.38 -4.40 9.89
N ALA A 505 -5.51 -5.05 10.22
CA ALA A 505 -6.03 -6.13 9.41
C ALA A 505 -6.42 -5.62 8.00
N PRO A 506 -6.48 -6.49 6.97
CA PRO A 506 -6.83 -6.09 5.61
C PRO A 506 -8.12 -5.27 5.53
N TRP A 507 -7.97 -3.97 5.28
CA TRP A 507 -9.03 -2.98 5.18
C TRP A 507 -9.35 -2.69 3.71
N ARG A 508 -10.52 -3.17 3.28
CA ARG A 508 -11.03 -2.96 1.93
C ARG A 508 -11.85 -1.68 1.82
N ALA A 509 -11.53 -0.84 0.83
CA ALA A 509 -12.34 0.27 0.38
C ALA A 509 -12.27 0.35 -1.15
N GLY A 510 -13.44 0.32 -1.81
CA GLY A 510 -13.50 0.18 -3.27
C GLY A 510 -12.93 -1.17 -3.75
N ASP A 511 -12.04 -1.14 -4.73
CA ASP A 511 -11.32 -2.29 -5.28
C ASP A 511 -9.97 -2.55 -4.61
N ARG A 512 -9.61 -1.76 -3.57
CA ARG A 512 -8.31 -1.80 -2.89
C ARG A 512 -8.40 -2.31 -1.47
N SER A 513 -7.35 -2.98 -1.02
CA SER A 513 -7.15 -3.42 0.37
C SER A 513 -5.83 -2.88 0.91
N LEU A 514 -5.83 -2.38 2.15
CA LEU A 514 -4.64 -1.92 2.88
C LEU A 514 -4.47 -2.74 4.16
N SER A 515 -3.26 -3.18 4.47
CA SER A 515 -2.91 -3.82 5.74
C SER A 515 -1.57 -3.31 6.25
N ALA A 516 -1.32 -3.42 7.55
CA ALA A 516 -0.04 -3.05 8.13
C ALA A 516 0.28 -3.90 9.37
N ASP A 517 1.56 -4.21 9.56
CA ASP A 517 2.14 -4.81 10.76
C ASP A 517 3.45 -4.07 11.03
N LEU A 518 3.38 -2.96 11.77
CA LEU A 518 4.48 -2.02 11.99
C LEU A 518 5.01 -2.12 13.42
N SER A 519 6.33 -2.20 13.57
CA SER A 519 7.00 -2.06 14.88
C SER A 519 6.90 -0.63 15.39
N SER A 520 7.09 0.35 14.50
CA SER A 520 6.97 1.78 14.79
C SER A 520 6.31 2.55 13.65
N PHE A 521 5.61 3.61 14.03
CA PHE A 521 5.10 4.65 13.15
C PHE A 521 5.19 5.99 13.91
N ASP A 522 6.08 6.86 13.48
CA ASP A 522 6.33 8.15 14.10
C ASP A 522 6.03 9.25 13.10
N LEU A 523 5.23 10.24 13.50
CA LEU A 523 4.90 11.41 12.70
C LEU A 523 5.21 12.67 13.50
N LEU A 524 6.11 13.49 12.98
CA LEU A 524 6.48 14.80 13.53
C LEU A 524 6.04 15.88 12.54
N ARG A 525 5.29 16.89 13.01
CA ARG A 525 4.93 18.07 12.21
C ARG A 525 5.74 19.29 12.65
N SER A 526 6.36 19.99 11.71
CA SER A 526 7.19 21.17 11.97
C SER A 526 6.67 22.39 11.20
N GLY A 527 5.75 23.17 11.79
CA GLY A 527 5.24 24.41 11.17
C GLY A 527 4.28 24.20 9.99
N GLU A 528 4.06 25.23 9.15
CA GLU A 528 3.12 25.18 8.02
C GLU A 528 3.54 24.14 6.96
N GLY A 529 2.93 22.96 6.99
CA GLY A 529 2.98 21.97 5.90
C GLY A 529 4.13 20.97 5.95
N ALA A 530 5.19 21.21 6.73
CA ALA A 530 6.31 20.26 6.83
C ALA A 530 6.01 19.11 7.80
N LEU A 531 6.29 17.89 7.37
CA LEU A 531 6.14 16.69 8.18
C LEU A 531 7.28 15.71 7.93
N THR A 532 7.63 14.95 8.96
CA THR A 532 8.49 13.77 8.88
C THR A 532 7.72 12.59 9.44
N LEU A 533 7.62 11.53 8.65
CA LEU A 533 7.00 10.25 8.97
C LEU A 533 8.10 9.18 8.90
N GLU A 534 8.24 8.41 9.96
CA GLU A 534 9.14 7.26 10.04
C GLU A 534 8.28 6.02 10.33
N ALA A 535 8.43 4.97 9.53
CA ALA A 535 7.67 3.75 9.70
C ALA A 535 8.55 2.53 9.48
N GLU A 536 8.49 1.58 10.40
CA GLU A 536 9.23 0.32 10.33
C GLU A 536 8.27 -0.86 10.42
N GLY A 537 8.43 -1.83 9.50
CA GLY A 537 7.66 -3.07 9.49
C GLY A 537 7.12 -3.38 8.11
N LYS A 538 5.93 -3.99 8.05
CA LYS A 538 5.33 -4.53 6.84
C LYS A 538 4.04 -3.80 6.47
N ILE A 539 3.99 -3.23 5.27
CA ILE A 539 2.79 -2.60 4.69
C ILE A 539 2.30 -3.46 3.54
N GLY A 540 1.00 -3.78 3.51
CA GLY A 540 0.37 -4.60 2.47
C GLY A 540 -0.67 -3.83 1.67
N ILE A 541 -0.67 -4.04 0.35
CA ILE A 541 -1.62 -3.47 -0.60
C ILE A 541 -2.09 -4.59 -1.55
N ALA A 542 -3.38 -4.60 -1.86
CA ALA A 542 -3.95 -5.43 -2.92
C ALA A 542 -5.04 -4.65 -3.68
N GLY A 543 -5.31 -5.03 -4.93
CA GLY A 543 -6.28 -4.36 -5.82
C GLY A 543 -5.61 -3.51 -6.91
N ASN A 544 -6.41 -2.74 -7.66
CA ASN A 544 -5.89 -1.95 -8.77
C ASN A 544 -5.16 -0.68 -8.30
N VAL A 545 -3.85 -0.59 -8.52
CA VAL A 545 -3.04 0.59 -8.26
C VAL A 545 -2.45 1.09 -9.58
N SER A 546 -2.95 2.24 -10.06
CA SER A 546 -2.45 2.91 -11.27
C SER A 546 -2.40 2.01 -12.53
N GLY A 547 -3.39 1.12 -12.71
CA GLY A 547 -3.46 0.21 -13.87
C GLY A 547 -2.81 -1.15 -13.66
N PHE A 548 -2.13 -1.37 -12.53
CA PHE A 548 -1.64 -2.68 -12.09
C PHE A 548 -2.63 -3.29 -11.11
N ASP A 549 -3.13 -4.48 -11.41
CA ASP A 549 -3.96 -5.26 -10.49
C ASP A 549 -3.04 -6.12 -9.62
N LEU A 550 -2.84 -5.68 -8.38
CA LEU A 550 -1.93 -6.30 -7.43
C LEU A 550 -2.68 -7.39 -6.65
N ALA A 551 -2.17 -8.61 -6.65
CA ALA A 551 -2.48 -9.57 -5.59
C ALA A 551 -1.88 -9.06 -4.26
N SER A 552 -1.96 -9.88 -3.21
CA SER A 552 -1.39 -9.56 -1.90
C SER A 552 0.09 -9.17 -2.05
N THR A 553 0.39 -7.88 -1.94
CA THR A 553 1.72 -7.32 -2.18
C THR A 553 2.15 -6.53 -0.96
N HIS A 554 3.32 -6.84 -0.42
CA HIS A 554 3.82 -6.26 0.81
C HIS A 554 5.20 -5.65 0.59
N VAL A 555 5.42 -4.53 1.25
CA VAL A 555 6.74 -3.91 1.38
C VAL A 555 7.13 -3.98 2.85
N THR A 556 8.30 -4.55 3.13
CA THR A 556 8.83 -4.71 4.48
C THR A 556 10.15 -3.93 4.60
N GLY A 557 10.29 -3.12 5.64
CA GLY A 557 11.54 -2.41 5.95
C GLY A 557 11.31 -1.12 6.72
N HIS A 558 12.32 -0.26 6.74
CA HIS A 558 12.30 1.03 7.42
C HIS A 558 12.21 2.16 6.38
N LEU A 559 11.10 2.89 6.39
CA LEU A 559 10.81 4.01 5.50
C LEU A 559 10.80 5.35 6.25
N ILE A 560 11.47 6.35 5.69
CA ILE A 560 11.40 7.75 6.14
C ILE A 560 10.76 8.56 5.01
N VAL A 561 9.60 9.15 5.27
CA VAL A 561 8.89 10.05 4.37
C VAL A 561 8.91 11.45 4.97
N SER A 562 9.42 12.43 4.25
CA SER A 562 9.35 13.83 4.68
C SER A 562 8.74 14.70 3.59
N SER A 563 8.02 15.73 4.00
CA SER A 563 7.43 16.75 3.13
C SER A 563 7.95 18.12 3.54
N SER A 564 8.35 18.94 2.58
CA SER A 564 8.68 20.36 2.73
C SER A 564 8.10 21.18 1.58
N ASP A 565 8.35 22.50 1.56
CA ASP A 565 8.01 23.37 0.42
C ASP A 565 8.65 22.89 -0.90
N ASP A 566 9.79 22.21 -0.81
CA ASP A 566 10.49 21.64 -1.96
C ASP A 566 9.82 20.36 -2.46
N GLY A 567 8.88 19.75 -1.73
CA GLY A 567 8.15 18.55 -2.12
C GLY A 567 8.43 17.33 -1.22
N TRP A 568 8.11 16.14 -1.72
CA TRP A 568 8.24 14.90 -0.97
C TRP A 568 9.64 14.29 -1.09
N ARG A 569 10.15 13.77 0.02
CA ARG A 569 11.33 12.91 0.10
C ARG A 569 10.93 11.57 0.67
N ILE A 570 11.34 10.49 0.01
CA ILE A 570 11.17 9.12 0.49
C ILE A 570 12.56 8.49 0.58
N ALA A 571 12.92 7.97 1.74
CA ALA A 571 14.26 7.50 2.06
C ALA A 571 14.24 6.26 2.95
N THR A 572 15.39 5.61 3.06
CA THR A 572 15.64 4.55 4.06
C THR A 572 16.81 4.94 4.95
N THR A 573 16.90 4.35 6.13
CA THR A 573 18.06 4.51 7.01
C THR A 573 19.27 3.79 6.42
N GLU A 574 20.43 4.47 6.40
CA GLU A 574 21.73 3.87 6.05
C GLU A 574 21.80 3.10 4.72
N ARG A 575 21.00 3.47 3.71
CA ARG A 575 20.87 2.75 2.42
C ARG A 575 20.34 1.33 2.55
N SER A 576 19.56 1.05 3.59
CA SER A 576 18.87 -0.23 3.72
C SER A 576 17.92 -0.46 2.56
N CYS A 577 17.86 -1.71 2.08
CA CYS A 577 16.91 -2.12 1.07
C CYS A 577 15.58 -2.47 1.73
N LEU A 578 14.47 -2.16 1.05
CA LEU A 578 13.16 -2.67 1.40
C LEU A 578 12.96 -4.04 0.77
N GLN A 579 12.22 -4.93 1.40
CA GLN A 579 11.83 -6.20 0.82
C GLN A 579 10.44 -6.07 0.17
N LEU A 580 10.35 -6.27 -1.14
CA LEU A 580 9.07 -6.37 -1.84
C LEU A 580 8.69 -7.85 -2.01
N ASP A 581 7.52 -8.21 -1.52
CA ASP A 581 6.92 -9.54 -1.64
C ASP A 581 5.58 -9.42 -2.35
N SER A 582 5.40 -10.03 -3.51
CA SER A 582 4.11 -10.04 -4.21
C SER A 582 3.66 -11.46 -4.50
N GLU A 583 2.38 -11.75 -4.25
CA GLU A 583 1.74 -13.00 -4.70
C GLU A 583 1.41 -12.98 -6.21
N GLY A 584 1.51 -11.82 -6.85
CA GLY A 584 1.29 -11.66 -8.29
C GLY A 584 0.88 -10.25 -8.68
N VAL A 585 1.19 -9.89 -9.92
CA VAL A 585 0.87 -8.58 -10.50
C VAL A 585 0.32 -8.79 -11.90
N ARG A 586 -0.83 -8.19 -12.20
CA ARG A 586 -1.45 -8.28 -13.52
C ARG A 586 -1.56 -6.91 -14.17
N PHE A 587 -1.15 -6.82 -15.44
CA PHE A 587 -1.30 -5.61 -16.26
C PHE A 587 -1.59 -6.01 -17.71
N GLY A 588 -2.71 -5.53 -18.27
CA GLY A 588 -3.20 -5.98 -19.58
C GLY A 588 -3.41 -7.51 -19.62
N SER A 589 -2.82 -8.16 -20.62
CA SER A 589 -2.82 -9.63 -20.79
C SER A 589 -1.64 -10.34 -20.09
N VAL A 590 -0.78 -9.59 -19.38
CA VAL A 590 0.43 -10.11 -18.72
C VAL A 590 0.12 -10.35 -17.24
N GLN A 591 0.44 -11.55 -16.78
CA GLN A 591 0.37 -11.91 -15.37
C GLN A 591 1.77 -12.32 -14.88
N LEU A 592 2.28 -11.57 -13.92
CA LEU A 592 3.44 -11.94 -13.13
C LEU A 592 2.94 -12.78 -11.95
N GLY A 593 3.55 -13.95 -11.75
CA GLY A 593 3.33 -14.80 -10.58
C GLY A 593 4.00 -14.23 -9.34
N ALA A 594 4.06 -15.05 -8.28
CA ALA A 594 4.67 -14.62 -7.03
C ALA A 594 6.18 -14.36 -7.20
N PHE A 595 6.66 -13.26 -6.62
CA PHE A 595 8.07 -12.91 -6.59
C PHE A 595 8.45 -12.18 -5.30
N GLN A 596 9.73 -12.26 -4.96
CA GLN A 596 10.32 -11.61 -3.82
C GLN A 596 11.63 -10.94 -4.27
N THR A 597 11.78 -9.64 -4.00
CA THR A 597 12.97 -8.88 -4.41
C THR A 597 13.31 -7.78 -3.42
N PRO A 598 14.59 -7.56 -3.10
CA PRO A 598 14.98 -6.32 -2.44
C PRO A 598 14.74 -5.14 -3.40
N ILE A 599 14.47 -3.97 -2.83
CA ILE A 599 14.36 -2.68 -3.49
C ILE A 599 15.33 -1.76 -2.77
N CYS A 600 16.49 -1.52 -3.36
CA CYS A 600 17.56 -0.74 -2.77
C CYS A 600 17.63 0.64 -3.44
N PRO A 601 17.67 1.74 -2.67
CA PRO A 601 17.87 3.07 -3.26
C PRO A 601 19.29 3.19 -3.85
N GLU A 602 19.47 3.92 -4.95
CA GLU A 602 20.82 4.21 -5.49
C GLU A 602 21.67 5.04 -4.49
N GLY A 603 21.01 5.84 -3.66
CA GLY A 603 21.58 6.56 -2.53
C GLY A 603 20.93 6.16 -1.23
N ASN A 604 20.50 7.15 -0.44
CA ASN A 604 19.67 6.91 0.75
C ASN A 604 18.18 7.23 0.49
N GLU A 605 17.86 7.69 -0.72
CA GLU A 605 16.57 8.28 -1.09
C GLU A 605 16.01 7.53 -2.29
N PHE A 606 14.75 7.11 -2.21
CA PHE A 606 13.95 6.67 -3.35
C PHE A 606 13.35 7.85 -4.11
N ILE A 607 13.01 8.94 -3.42
CA ILE A 607 12.48 10.17 -4.03
C ILE A 607 13.15 11.36 -3.38
N LYS A 608 13.61 12.32 -4.20
CA LYS A 608 14.26 13.55 -3.76
C LYS A 608 13.27 14.73 -3.77
N PRO A 609 13.40 15.70 -2.83
CA PRO A 609 12.64 16.95 -2.91
C PRO A 609 12.88 17.68 -4.23
N GLY A 610 11.86 18.32 -4.78
CA GLY A 610 11.93 19.23 -5.93
C GLY A 610 11.79 18.56 -7.29
N GLU A 611 11.91 17.25 -7.36
CA GLU A 611 11.67 16.46 -8.57
C GLU A 611 10.19 16.03 -8.63
N ALA A 612 9.63 15.82 -9.83
CA ALA A 612 8.36 15.10 -9.97
C ALA A 612 8.47 13.73 -9.26
N PHE A 613 7.36 13.03 -8.98
CA PHE A 613 7.39 11.72 -8.29
C PHE A 613 8.25 10.71 -9.07
N ALA A 614 9.56 10.72 -8.86
CA ALA A 614 10.55 10.07 -9.69
C ALA A 614 11.68 9.57 -8.80
N GLY A 615 12.29 8.49 -9.23
CA GLY A 615 13.30 7.80 -8.45
C GLY A 615 13.95 6.68 -9.23
N SER A 616 15.03 6.17 -8.67
CA SER A 616 15.81 5.05 -9.16
C SER A 616 16.01 4.02 -8.03
N THR A 617 15.97 2.75 -8.37
CA THR A 617 16.19 1.66 -7.42
C THR A 617 16.82 0.45 -8.09
N THR A 618 17.67 -0.26 -7.37
CA THR A 618 18.18 -1.56 -7.79
C THR A 618 17.36 -2.68 -7.15
N LEU A 619 17.04 -3.68 -7.96
CA LEU A 619 16.35 -4.91 -7.55
C LEU A 619 17.31 -6.09 -7.38
N GLY A 620 18.50 -6.01 -7.98
CA GLY A 620 19.45 -7.13 -8.02
C GLY A 620 18.97 -8.23 -8.98
N ASP A 621 19.29 -9.48 -8.65
CA ASP A 621 18.87 -10.65 -9.43
C ASP A 621 17.45 -11.05 -9.06
N ILE A 622 16.55 -11.10 -10.04
CA ILE A 622 15.13 -11.41 -9.82
C ILE A 622 14.63 -12.37 -10.90
N SER A 623 13.91 -13.41 -10.47
CA SER A 623 13.24 -14.38 -11.35
C SER A 623 11.75 -14.41 -11.05
N ILE A 624 10.94 -14.21 -12.07
CA ILE A 624 9.49 -14.02 -11.97
C ILE A 624 8.79 -15.02 -12.89
N PRO A 625 7.88 -15.86 -12.38
CA PRO A 625 6.99 -16.64 -13.24
C PRO A 625 6.10 -15.70 -14.05
N ILE A 626 5.93 -15.96 -15.34
CA ILE A 626 5.08 -15.13 -16.21
C ILE A 626 4.04 -15.99 -16.92
N ALA A 627 2.87 -15.43 -17.15
CA ALA A 627 1.84 -16.00 -17.98
C ALA A 627 1.27 -14.96 -18.95
N PHE A 628 1.03 -15.40 -20.18
CA PHE A 628 0.43 -14.60 -21.25
C PHE A 628 -0.72 -15.39 -21.86
N SER A 629 -1.97 -15.02 -21.58
CA SER A 629 -3.18 -15.67 -22.14
C SER A 629 -3.22 -17.21 -21.99
N SER A 630 -2.54 -17.98 -22.85
CA SER A 630 -2.40 -19.44 -22.84
C SER A 630 -0.99 -19.98 -22.56
N ASN A 631 0.05 -19.14 -22.54
CA ASN A 631 1.44 -19.56 -22.41
C ASN A 631 1.98 -19.25 -21.01
N THR A 632 2.86 -20.10 -20.50
CA THR A 632 3.53 -19.92 -19.21
C THR A 632 5.04 -19.90 -19.39
N GLY A 633 5.75 -19.27 -18.47
CA GLY A 633 7.18 -19.16 -18.55
C GLY A 633 7.79 -18.55 -17.30
N SER A 634 9.04 -18.14 -17.44
CA SER A 634 9.74 -17.35 -16.43
C SER A 634 10.58 -16.28 -17.12
N VAL A 635 10.67 -15.11 -16.49
CA VAL A 635 11.63 -14.08 -16.85
C VAL A 635 12.59 -13.89 -15.69
N SER A 636 13.88 -13.89 -15.99
CA SER A 636 14.94 -13.62 -15.02
C SER A 636 15.75 -12.42 -15.48
N PHE A 637 16.06 -11.53 -14.56
CA PHE A 637 16.90 -10.36 -14.78
C PHE A 637 18.11 -10.45 -13.87
N THR A 638 19.28 -10.11 -14.38
CA THR A 638 20.53 -10.00 -13.61
C THR A 638 20.83 -8.54 -13.33
N ASN A 639 21.05 -8.21 -12.06
CA ASN A 639 21.37 -6.85 -11.61
C ASN A 639 20.42 -5.79 -12.18
N ALA A 640 19.11 -6.00 -11.99
CA ALA A 640 18.08 -5.11 -12.51
C ALA A 640 18.05 -3.78 -11.74
N GLU A 641 17.91 -2.70 -12.48
CA GLU A 641 17.72 -1.34 -12.02
C GLU A 641 16.44 -0.80 -12.65
N ILE A 642 15.67 -0.04 -11.87
CA ILE A 642 14.41 0.56 -12.28
C ILE A 642 14.44 2.04 -11.98
N ASP A 643 14.15 2.83 -13.02
CA ASP A 643 13.81 4.24 -12.88
C ASP A 643 12.31 4.41 -13.10
N TRP A 644 11.68 5.25 -12.29
CA TRP A 644 10.30 5.64 -12.51
C TRP A 644 10.15 7.15 -12.51
N THR A 645 9.13 7.60 -13.25
CA THR A 645 8.59 8.96 -13.12
C THR A 645 7.08 8.90 -13.10
N GLY A 646 6.47 9.68 -12.23
CA GLY A 646 5.05 9.67 -11.90
C GLY A 646 4.46 11.08 -11.94
N GLY A 647 3.14 11.14 -12.11
CA GLY A 647 2.37 12.36 -12.35
C GLY A 647 1.12 12.06 -13.19
N LYS A 648 0.80 12.90 -14.18
CA LYS A 648 -0.30 12.63 -15.14
C LYS A 648 -0.02 11.44 -16.08
N THR A 649 1.24 11.04 -16.17
CA THR A 649 1.72 9.86 -16.90
C THR A 649 2.70 9.13 -15.99
N ALA A 650 2.62 7.80 -15.94
CA ALA A 650 3.61 7.00 -15.25
C ALA A 650 4.50 6.31 -16.28
N SER A 651 5.81 6.52 -16.19
CA SER A 651 6.81 5.80 -16.98
C SER A 651 7.73 5.03 -16.04
N VAL A 652 8.03 3.80 -16.42
CA VAL A 652 9.01 2.94 -15.76
C VAL A 652 10.01 2.52 -16.81
N SER A 653 11.28 2.79 -16.61
CA SER A 653 12.37 2.18 -17.39
C SER A 653 13.10 1.20 -16.50
N ALA A 654 13.52 0.07 -17.07
CA ALA A 654 14.37 -0.88 -16.38
C ALA A 654 15.60 -1.18 -17.22
N ILE A 655 16.75 -1.27 -16.56
CA ILE A 655 18.01 -1.69 -17.16
C ILE A 655 18.46 -2.95 -16.43
N ALA A 656 19.01 -3.93 -17.14
CA ALA A 656 19.60 -5.11 -16.51
C ALA A 656 20.83 -5.57 -17.29
N ASP A 657 21.80 -6.16 -16.59
CA ASP A 657 23.02 -6.68 -17.22
C ASP A 657 22.70 -7.84 -18.17
N ALA A 658 21.71 -8.66 -17.81
CA ALA A 658 21.18 -9.73 -18.63
C ALA A 658 19.69 -9.98 -18.38
N LEU A 659 19.04 -10.57 -19.40
CA LEU A 659 17.67 -11.08 -19.40
C LEU A 659 17.72 -12.54 -19.85
N SER A 660 17.04 -13.42 -19.14
CA SER A 660 16.69 -14.76 -19.63
C SER A 660 15.18 -14.93 -19.59
N LEU A 661 14.57 -15.00 -20.77
CA LEU A 661 13.15 -15.25 -20.94
C LEU A 661 12.96 -16.69 -21.44
N SER A 662 12.23 -17.50 -20.68
CA SER A 662 11.86 -18.86 -21.10
C SER A 662 10.35 -18.97 -21.19
N LEU A 663 9.85 -19.38 -22.35
CA LEU A 663 8.43 -19.53 -22.66
C LEU A 663 8.13 -20.97 -23.06
N ASN A 664 7.09 -21.53 -22.45
CA ASN A 664 6.49 -22.80 -22.84
C ASN A 664 5.25 -22.50 -23.69
N ILE A 665 5.26 -22.99 -24.94
CA ILE A 665 4.19 -22.80 -25.92
C ILE A 665 3.73 -24.19 -26.38
N GLY A 666 2.69 -24.73 -25.76
CA GLY A 666 2.29 -26.12 -25.95
C GLY A 666 3.36 -27.10 -25.47
N GLU A 667 3.77 -28.02 -26.35
CA GLU A 667 4.89 -28.98 -26.11
C GLU A 667 6.26 -28.39 -26.49
N GLN A 668 6.31 -27.14 -26.95
CA GLN A 668 7.52 -26.51 -27.47
C GLN A 668 8.03 -25.43 -26.50
N SER A 669 9.34 -25.14 -26.58
CA SER A 669 9.98 -24.09 -25.79
C SER A 669 10.65 -23.04 -26.67
N LEU A 670 10.67 -21.81 -26.16
CA LEU A 670 11.45 -20.70 -26.68
C LEU A 670 12.21 -20.06 -25.53
N THR A 671 13.52 -19.93 -25.67
CA THR A 671 14.38 -19.20 -24.73
C THR A 671 15.03 -18.02 -25.46
N ILE A 672 15.03 -16.86 -24.81
CA ILE A 672 15.69 -15.63 -25.27
C ILE A 672 16.62 -15.17 -24.17
N ASP A 673 17.93 -15.32 -24.39
CA ASP A 673 18.97 -14.89 -23.47
C ASP A 673 19.66 -13.65 -24.04
N GLY A 674 19.41 -12.49 -23.46
CA GLY A 674 19.94 -11.20 -23.93
C GLY A 674 20.84 -10.53 -22.91
N GLN A 675 21.87 -9.83 -23.37
CA GLN A 675 22.70 -8.94 -22.55
C GLN A 675 22.23 -7.49 -22.64
N THR A 676 22.58 -6.66 -21.66
CA THR A 676 22.34 -5.21 -21.63
C THR A 676 20.90 -4.83 -21.97
N LEU A 677 19.94 -5.31 -21.17
CA LEU A 677 18.53 -5.00 -21.33
C LEU A 677 18.28 -3.51 -21.06
N ARG A 678 17.49 -2.89 -21.92
CA ARG A 678 16.76 -1.64 -21.63
C ARG A 678 15.29 -1.82 -21.94
N LEU A 679 14.46 -1.86 -20.91
CA LEU A 679 13.01 -1.95 -20.98
C LEU A 679 12.41 -0.57 -20.70
N GLY A 680 11.31 -0.25 -21.38
CA GLY A 680 10.50 0.94 -21.14
C GLY A 680 9.02 0.56 -21.11
N LEU A 681 8.32 1.01 -20.10
CA LEU A 681 6.89 0.89 -19.92
C LEU A 681 6.32 2.29 -19.69
N ALA A 682 5.33 2.71 -20.47
CA ALA A 682 4.66 3.99 -20.26
C ALA A 682 3.14 3.80 -20.28
N THR A 683 2.47 4.33 -19.26
CA THR A 683 1.02 4.29 -19.14
C THR A 683 0.44 5.71 -19.23
N ARG A 684 -0.72 5.82 -19.89
CA ARG A 684 -1.51 7.06 -19.99
C ARG A 684 -2.97 6.71 -19.75
N SER A 685 -3.71 7.62 -19.14
CA SER A 685 -5.16 7.47 -18.98
C SER A 685 -5.83 7.28 -20.35
N ASN A 686 -6.72 6.28 -20.46
CA ASN A 686 -7.47 5.95 -21.68
C ASN A 686 -6.62 5.55 -22.91
N ALA A 687 -5.40 5.06 -22.72
CA ALA A 687 -4.58 4.50 -23.80
C ALA A 687 -3.95 3.15 -23.38
N PRO A 688 -3.74 2.21 -24.32
CA PRO A 688 -2.98 0.99 -24.03
C PRO A 688 -1.56 1.32 -23.55
N PRO A 689 -1.03 0.63 -22.53
CA PRO A 689 0.36 0.75 -22.12
C PRO A 689 1.34 0.52 -23.28
N ALA A 690 2.28 1.44 -23.45
CA ALA A 690 3.38 1.31 -24.42
C ALA A 690 4.53 0.51 -23.79
N LEU A 691 5.11 -0.38 -24.58
CA LEU A 691 6.19 -1.29 -24.21
C LEU A 691 7.34 -1.13 -25.21
N SER A 692 8.57 -0.99 -24.73
CA SER A 692 9.78 -1.06 -25.55
C SER A 692 10.83 -1.91 -24.87
N ALA A 693 11.53 -2.77 -25.59
CA ALA A 693 12.66 -3.54 -25.09
C ALA A 693 13.83 -3.46 -26.08
N ARG A 694 15.04 -3.26 -25.57
CA ARG A 694 16.29 -3.34 -26.34
C ARG A 694 17.23 -4.30 -25.63
N LEU A 695 17.78 -5.26 -26.37
CA LEU A 695 18.79 -6.20 -25.93
C LEU A 695 20.02 -6.03 -26.81
N GLY A 696 21.21 -6.20 -26.24
CA GLY A 696 22.47 -6.32 -26.97
C GLY A 696 22.63 -7.74 -27.54
N ALA A 697 23.79 -8.35 -27.28
CA ALA A 697 24.05 -9.73 -27.68
C ALA A 697 22.96 -10.66 -27.14
N THR A 698 22.23 -11.30 -28.04
CA THR A 698 21.04 -12.11 -27.75
C THR A 698 21.16 -13.47 -28.38
N LYS A 699 20.85 -14.54 -27.64
CA LYS A 699 20.75 -15.91 -28.14
C LYS A 699 19.28 -16.33 -28.13
N PHE A 700 18.85 -16.96 -29.22
CA PHE A 700 17.53 -17.59 -29.32
C PHE A 700 17.74 -19.11 -29.33
N ASP A 701 17.05 -19.81 -28.43
CA ASP A 701 17.17 -21.25 -28.21
C ASP A 701 15.79 -21.85 -27.92
N GLY A 702 15.74 -23.15 -27.65
CA GLY A 702 14.51 -23.91 -27.42
C GLY A 702 14.09 -24.71 -28.64
N SER A 703 13.08 -25.57 -28.46
CA SER A 703 12.67 -26.52 -29.49
C SER A 703 12.02 -25.86 -30.72
N LEU A 704 11.59 -24.59 -30.62
CA LEU A 704 11.07 -23.81 -31.75
C LEU A 704 12.15 -23.24 -32.67
N ILE A 705 13.41 -23.24 -32.25
CA ILE A 705 14.52 -22.67 -33.03
C ILE A 705 15.37 -23.81 -33.61
N PRO A 706 15.20 -24.19 -34.89
CA PRO A 706 15.85 -25.36 -35.49
C PRO A 706 17.30 -25.06 -35.95
N ALA A 707 17.98 -24.11 -35.30
CA ALA A 707 19.31 -23.62 -35.65
C ALA A 707 19.94 -22.92 -34.43
N ASP A 708 21.27 -22.77 -34.43
CA ASP A 708 21.92 -21.88 -33.49
C ASP A 708 21.76 -20.44 -33.98
N VAL A 709 20.89 -19.68 -33.33
CA VAL A 709 20.55 -18.30 -33.72
C VAL A 709 20.99 -17.31 -32.64
N SER A 710 21.74 -16.29 -33.05
CA SER A 710 22.13 -15.18 -32.18
C SER A 710 21.97 -13.85 -32.90
N SER A 711 21.73 -12.76 -32.17
CA SER A 711 21.70 -11.38 -32.67
C SER A 711 22.68 -10.50 -31.89
N THR A 712 23.16 -9.41 -32.50
CA THR A 712 24.00 -8.41 -31.80
C THR A 712 23.18 -7.29 -31.18
N ASP A 713 21.99 -7.02 -31.72
CA ASP A 713 21.03 -6.07 -31.20
C ASP A 713 19.62 -6.61 -31.50
N PHE A 714 18.73 -6.56 -30.53
CA PHE A 714 17.33 -6.91 -30.69
C PHE A 714 16.47 -5.81 -30.09
N ARG A 715 15.43 -5.40 -30.82
CA ARG A 715 14.50 -4.35 -30.41
C ARG A 715 13.07 -4.82 -30.54
N PHE A 716 12.25 -4.37 -29.60
CA PHE A 716 10.81 -4.49 -29.61
C PHE A 716 10.23 -3.12 -29.25
N ASP A 717 9.26 -2.62 -30.01
CA ASP A 717 8.51 -1.41 -29.70
C ASP A 717 7.01 -1.66 -30.01
N GLY A 718 6.14 -1.50 -29.01
CA GLY A 718 4.73 -1.90 -29.12
C GLY A 718 3.83 -1.42 -27.99
N THR A 719 2.65 -2.04 -27.89
CA THR A 719 1.63 -1.80 -26.87
C THR A 719 1.02 -3.10 -26.39
N THR A 720 0.53 -3.14 -25.15
CA THR A 720 -0.22 -4.29 -24.59
C THR A 720 -1.65 -3.86 -24.23
N GLY A 721 -2.63 -4.72 -24.51
CA GLY A 721 -4.04 -4.51 -24.17
C GLY A 721 -4.76 -5.84 -23.95
N GLU A 722 -6.10 -5.82 -23.87
CA GLU A 722 -6.88 -7.05 -23.66
C GLU A 722 -6.73 -8.05 -24.83
N SER A 723 -6.45 -7.56 -26.03
CA SER A 723 -6.22 -8.38 -27.23
C SER A 723 -4.78 -8.92 -27.36
N GLY A 724 -3.94 -8.74 -26.34
CA GLY A 724 -2.55 -9.18 -26.34
C GLY A 724 -1.54 -8.09 -26.72
N VAL A 725 -0.31 -8.52 -27.04
CA VAL A 725 0.82 -7.65 -27.39
C VAL A 725 0.79 -7.34 -28.90
N LYS A 726 1.04 -6.07 -29.24
CA LYS A 726 1.17 -5.61 -30.62
C LYS A 726 2.37 -4.69 -30.79
N GLY A 727 3.25 -4.95 -31.75
CA GLY A 727 4.45 -4.12 -31.93
C GLY A 727 5.31 -4.54 -33.12
N GLY A 728 6.33 -3.73 -33.39
CA GLY A 728 7.42 -4.05 -34.31
C GLY A 728 8.59 -4.66 -33.55
N LEU A 729 9.29 -5.58 -34.20
CA LEU A 729 10.53 -6.17 -33.73
C LEU A 729 11.60 -5.99 -34.80
N SER A 730 12.84 -5.79 -34.41
CA SER A 730 13.99 -5.79 -35.31
C SER A 730 15.16 -6.50 -34.66
N ALA A 731 15.94 -7.25 -35.46
CA ALA A 731 17.17 -7.90 -35.00
C ALA A 731 18.29 -7.65 -36.00
N ASP A 732 19.37 -7.02 -35.55
CA ASP A 732 20.52 -6.63 -36.37
C ASP A 732 21.72 -7.56 -36.11
N GLY A 733 22.43 -7.90 -37.19
CA GLY A 733 23.60 -8.79 -37.07
C GLY A 733 23.22 -10.19 -36.61
N VAL A 734 22.04 -10.68 -37.02
CA VAL A 734 21.60 -12.05 -36.76
C VAL A 734 22.59 -13.01 -37.42
N MET A 735 23.03 -14.02 -36.68
CA MET A 735 23.89 -15.11 -37.13
C MET A 735 23.13 -16.42 -36.94
N ILE A 736 22.94 -17.14 -38.04
CA ILE A 736 22.23 -18.42 -38.12
C ILE A 736 23.23 -19.49 -38.49
N ARG A 737 23.40 -20.48 -37.63
CA ARG A 737 24.29 -21.63 -37.84
C ARG A 737 23.49 -22.93 -37.73
N ASP A 738 23.85 -23.91 -38.55
CA ASP A 738 23.30 -25.26 -38.36
C ASP A 738 23.84 -25.83 -37.04
N TYR A 739 22.96 -26.42 -36.23
CA TYR A 739 23.29 -27.01 -34.94
C TYR A 739 23.96 -28.40 -35.06
N ARG A 740 23.97 -28.99 -36.27
CA ARG A 740 24.54 -30.32 -36.53
C ARG A 740 26.08 -30.29 -36.53
N ALA A 741 26.70 -31.39 -36.10
CA ALA A 741 28.16 -31.56 -36.12
C ALA A 741 28.77 -31.51 -37.54
N ASP A 742 28.00 -31.93 -38.54
CA ASP A 742 28.30 -31.75 -39.96
C ASP A 742 27.21 -30.84 -40.57
N PRO A 743 27.44 -29.51 -40.61
CA PRO A 743 26.45 -28.52 -41.04
C PRO A 743 25.91 -28.74 -42.45
N LEU A 744 24.59 -28.62 -42.65
CA LEU A 744 23.98 -28.67 -43.98
C LEU A 744 24.35 -27.45 -44.82
N TYR A 745 24.49 -26.29 -44.19
CA TYR A 745 24.76 -25.01 -44.84
C TYR A 745 25.85 -24.23 -44.10
N GLN A 746 26.51 -23.33 -44.83
CA GLN A 746 27.49 -22.39 -44.26
C GLN A 746 26.78 -21.29 -43.45
N PRO A 747 27.39 -20.75 -42.38
CA PRO A 747 26.77 -19.73 -41.53
C PRO A 747 26.18 -18.54 -42.32
N LEU A 748 24.94 -18.17 -41.99
CA LEU A 748 24.19 -17.10 -42.65
C LEU A 748 23.97 -15.92 -41.70
N THR A 749 24.23 -14.70 -42.17
CA THR A 749 23.88 -13.49 -41.45
C THR A 749 22.58 -12.88 -41.99
N ALA A 750 21.82 -12.20 -41.13
CA ALA A 750 20.59 -11.51 -41.52
C ALA A 750 20.36 -10.25 -40.69
N ASP A 751 19.63 -9.31 -41.27
CA ASP A 751 18.99 -8.21 -40.56
C ASP A 751 17.49 -8.43 -40.74
N LEU A 752 16.78 -8.63 -39.64
CA LEU A 752 15.40 -9.13 -39.65
C LEU A 752 14.45 -8.07 -39.10
N ASP A 753 13.37 -7.82 -39.82
CA ASP A 753 12.24 -7.02 -39.36
C ASP A 753 11.03 -7.93 -39.15
N ALA A 754 10.31 -7.72 -38.05
CA ALA A 754 9.11 -8.46 -37.74
C ALA A 754 8.01 -7.59 -37.11
N THR A 755 6.79 -8.09 -37.15
CA THR A 755 5.63 -7.49 -36.48
C THR A 755 4.88 -8.57 -35.72
N LEU A 756 4.43 -8.23 -34.52
CA LEU A 756 3.52 -9.03 -33.71
C LEU A 756 2.19 -8.29 -33.59
N ASN A 757 1.07 -8.96 -33.86
CA ASN A 757 -0.28 -8.41 -33.70
C ASN A 757 -1.19 -9.45 -33.05
N GLY A 758 -1.20 -9.49 -31.71
CA GLY A 758 -1.84 -10.58 -30.98
C GLY A 758 -1.06 -11.88 -31.23
N PRO A 759 -1.69 -12.96 -31.73
CA PRO A 759 -0.98 -14.19 -32.08
C PRO A 759 -0.26 -14.13 -33.44
N ASP A 760 -0.54 -13.14 -34.30
CA ASP A 760 0.03 -13.08 -35.65
C ASP A 760 1.46 -12.53 -35.62
N PHE A 761 2.44 -13.41 -35.85
CA PHE A 761 3.84 -13.06 -36.06
C PHE A 761 4.20 -13.09 -37.54
N TYR A 762 4.76 -11.98 -38.04
CA TYR A 762 5.25 -11.84 -39.41
C TYR A 762 6.70 -11.37 -39.38
N MET A 763 7.61 -12.06 -40.06
CA MET A 763 9.03 -11.71 -40.12
C MET A 763 9.55 -11.79 -41.56
N THR A 764 10.43 -10.87 -41.93
CA THR A 764 11.13 -10.86 -43.21
C THR A 764 12.57 -10.39 -43.09
N GLY A 765 13.44 -10.85 -43.97
CA GLY A 765 14.76 -10.26 -44.13
C GLY A 765 15.66 -11.03 -45.11
N PRO A 766 16.72 -10.38 -45.62
CA PRO A 766 17.69 -11.01 -46.51
C PRO A 766 18.66 -11.91 -45.73
N LEU A 767 18.95 -13.09 -46.28
CA LEU A 767 20.02 -13.99 -45.84
C LEU A 767 21.29 -13.71 -46.63
N LYS A 768 22.38 -13.47 -45.91
CA LYS A 768 23.72 -13.21 -46.45
C LYS A 768 24.68 -14.30 -46.00
N LEU A 769 25.68 -14.63 -46.82
CA LEU A 769 26.75 -15.53 -46.41
C LEU A 769 27.69 -14.83 -45.43
N SER A 770 27.97 -15.44 -44.28
CA SER A 770 28.90 -14.87 -43.29
C SER A 770 30.32 -14.73 -43.82
N SER A 771 30.71 -15.54 -44.80
CA SER A 771 32.09 -15.58 -45.32
C SER A 771 32.48 -14.37 -46.17
N ASN A 772 31.50 -13.74 -46.85
CA ASN A 772 31.76 -12.67 -47.82
C ASN A 772 30.63 -11.64 -47.98
N GLY A 773 29.53 -11.78 -47.23
CA GLY A 773 28.40 -10.83 -47.24
C GLY A 773 27.48 -10.93 -48.46
N ILE A 774 27.67 -11.90 -49.36
CA ILE A 774 26.78 -12.06 -50.54
C ILE A 774 25.37 -12.41 -50.06
N THR A 775 24.38 -11.66 -50.52
CA THR A 775 22.96 -11.98 -50.25
C THR A 775 22.51 -13.14 -51.13
N VAL A 776 22.10 -14.25 -50.51
CA VAL A 776 21.75 -15.48 -51.19
C VAL A 776 20.26 -15.74 -51.29
N ALA A 777 19.47 -15.22 -50.35
CA ALA A 777 18.02 -15.42 -50.34
C ALA A 777 17.29 -14.31 -49.57
N ASP A 778 15.99 -14.20 -49.78
CA ASP A 778 15.07 -13.42 -48.97
C ASP A 778 14.13 -14.38 -48.23
N THR A 779 13.85 -14.08 -46.96
CA THR A 779 13.05 -14.92 -46.08
C THR A 779 11.74 -14.25 -45.69
N LEU A 780 10.73 -15.08 -45.47
CA LEU A 780 9.44 -14.68 -44.94
C LEU A 780 8.94 -15.76 -43.98
N LEU A 781 8.43 -15.37 -42.83
CA LEU A 781 7.76 -16.25 -41.87
C LEU A 781 6.43 -15.60 -41.45
N ARG A 782 5.35 -16.38 -41.51
CA ARG A 782 4.06 -16.06 -40.89
C ARG A 782 3.73 -17.17 -39.92
N LEU A 783 3.51 -16.85 -38.67
CA LEU A 783 3.26 -17.82 -37.62
C LEU A 783 2.17 -17.30 -36.68
N ASP A 784 1.14 -18.10 -36.44
CA ASP A 784 0.29 -17.93 -35.27
C ASP A 784 1.06 -18.48 -34.05
N ILE A 785 1.49 -17.61 -33.14
CA ILE A 785 2.31 -18.00 -31.98
C ILE A 785 1.51 -18.66 -30.85
N ALA A 786 0.17 -18.66 -30.93
CA ALA A 786 -0.67 -19.35 -29.96
C ALA A 786 -0.88 -20.82 -30.35
N THR A 787 -1.09 -21.11 -31.64
CA THR A 787 -1.25 -22.48 -32.16
C THR A 787 0.03 -23.09 -32.71
N LEU A 788 1.08 -22.28 -32.91
CA LEU A 788 2.31 -22.65 -33.60
C LEU A 788 2.05 -23.20 -35.01
N THR A 789 1.09 -22.60 -35.72
CA THR A 789 0.76 -22.96 -37.11
C THR A 789 1.05 -21.81 -38.06
N GLY A 790 1.62 -22.08 -39.23
CA GLY A 790 2.02 -21.02 -40.14
C GLY A 790 2.77 -21.50 -41.38
N MET A 791 3.46 -20.57 -42.03
CA MET A 791 4.29 -20.83 -43.20
C MET A 791 5.61 -20.07 -43.14
N ALA A 792 6.68 -20.68 -43.62
CA ALA A 792 7.93 -20.00 -43.93
C ALA A 792 8.26 -20.15 -45.42
N ALA A 793 8.90 -19.15 -46.00
CA ALA A 793 9.36 -19.19 -47.37
C ALA A 793 10.79 -18.66 -47.45
N VAL A 794 11.60 -19.32 -48.27
CA VAL A 794 12.96 -18.90 -48.58
C VAL A 794 13.10 -18.86 -50.09
N ASN A 795 13.27 -17.66 -50.64
CA ASN A 795 13.46 -17.49 -52.08
C ASN A 795 14.89 -17.05 -52.30
N SER A 796 15.68 -17.85 -53.02
CA SER A 796 17.01 -17.43 -53.41
C SER A 796 16.93 -16.23 -54.34
N ARG A 797 18.00 -15.43 -54.34
CA ARG A 797 18.25 -14.51 -55.45
C ARG A 797 18.83 -15.31 -56.63
N ASP A 798 19.09 -14.63 -57.74
CA ASP A 798 19.82 -15.22 -58.85
C ASP A 798 21.26 -15.53 -58.39
N LEU A 799 21.54 -16.81 -58.13
CA LEU A 799 22.85 -17.26 -57.68
C LEU A 799 23.72 -17.59 -58.89
N THR A 800 24.50 -16.61 -59.33
CA THR A 800 25.49 -16.80 -60.41
C THR A 800 26.80 -17.35 -59.84
N PHE A 801 27.18 -18.53 -60.31
CA PHE A 801 28.46 -19.15 -59.99
C PHE A 801 29.52 -18.79 -61.04
N GLU A 802 30.71 -18.39 -60.57
CA GLU A 802 31.85 -18.10 -61.45
C GLU A 802 33.19 -18.28 -60.71
N PRO A 803 34.29 -18.60 -61.42
CA PRO A 803 35.61 -18.72 -60.82
C PRO A 803 36.02 -17.44 -60.09
N GLY A 804 36.44 -17.56 -58.84
CA GLY A 804 36.77 -16.42 -57.97
C GLY A 804 35.56 -15.75 -57.31
N GLY A 805 34.35 -15.98 -57.82
CA GLY A 805 33.09 -15.49 -57.26
C GLY A 805 32.41 -16.47 -56.30
N LEU A 806 31.07 -16.48 -56.31
CA LEU A 806 30.28 -17.45 -55.57
C LEU A 806 30.54 -18.86 -56.14
N GLN A 807 30.70 -19.84 -55.25
CA GLN A 807 30.90 -21.24 -55.60
C GLN A 807 29.99 -22.11 -54.71
N PRO A 808 29.48 -23.27 -55.18
CA PRO A 808 28.53 -24.08 -54.43
C PRO A 808 28.99 -24.48 -53.03
N TRP A 809 30.29 -24.76 -52.85
CA TRP A 809 30.85 -25.10 -51.54
C TRP A 809 30.76 -23.96 -50.51
N ARG A 810 30.56 -22.71 -50.95
CA ARG A 810 30.30 -21.57 -50.06
C ARG A 810 28.88 -21.54 -49.52
N LEU A 811 27.95 -22.28 -50.12
CA LEU A 811 26.60 -22.48 -49.60
C LEU A 811 26.56 -23.67 -48.64
N SER A 812 27.31 -24.74 -48.94
CA SER A 812 27.43 -25.93 -48.10
C SER A 812 28.80 -26.58 -48.25
N ASP A 813 29.50 -26.86 -47.14
CA ASP A 813 30.82 -27.52 -47.22
C ASP A 813 30.75 -28.93 -47.82
N ARG A 814 29.60 -29.59 -47.72
CA ARG A 814 29.36 -30.92 -48.29
C ARG A 814 29.51 -30.98 -49.80
N LEU A 815 29.40 -29.83 -50.47
CA LEU A 815 29.57 -29.71 -51.92
C LEU A 815 31.04 -29.49 -52.33
N ARG A 816 31.95 -29.40 -51.36
CA ARG A 816 33.38 -29.25 -51.62
C ARG A 816 33.94 -30.48 -52.34
N GLY A 817 34.61 -30.25 -53.46
CA GLY A 817 35.19 -31.32 -54.29
C GLY A 817 34.18 -32.03 -55.21
N VAL A 818 32.88 -31.90 -54.95
CA VAL A 818 31.80 -32.41 -55.84
C VAL A 818 31.67 -31.49 -57.06
N PHE A 819 31.57 -30.18 -56.81
CA PHE A 819 31.47 -29.15 -57.85
C PHE A 819 32.69 -28.22 -57.74
N THR A 820 33.71 -28.46 -58.57
CA THR A 820 34.89 -27.57 -58.68
C THR A 820 34.80 -26.70 -59.93
N ASP A 821 35.29 -25.46 -59.86
CA ASP A 821 35.19 -24.45 -60.93
C ASP A 821 33.78 -24.29 -61.52
N ALA A 822 32.79 -24.24 -60.65
CA ALA A 822 31.39 -24.15 -61.04
C ALA A 822 31.09 -22.82 -61.76
N ARG A 823 30.25 -22.90 -62.80
CA ARG A 823 29.76 -21.80 -63.62
C ARG A 823 28.27 -21.96 -63.88
N GLY A 824 27.55 -20.86 -64.07
CA GLY A 824 26.12 -20.87 -64.42
C GLY A 824 25.24 -20.37 -63.28
N ASP A 825 23.93 -20.45 -63.47
CA ASP A 825 22.96 -19.79 -62.61
C ASP A 825 22.06 -20.80 -61.89
N LEU A 826 21.71 -20.48 -60.65
CA LEU A 826 20.78 -21.25 -59.83
C LEU A 826 19.77 -20.34 -59.15
N VAL A 827 18.51 -20.72 -59.23
CA VAL A 827 17.40 -20.09 -58.51
C VAL A 827 16.65 -21.16 -57.76
N ALA A 828 16.37 -20.94 -56.47
CA ALA A 828 15.66 -21.86 -55.61
C ALA A 828 14.54 -21.16 -54.84
N SER A 829 13.40 -21.81 -54.68
CA SER A 829 12.31 -21.35 -53.82
C SER A 829 11.81 -22.49 -52.95
N ALA A 830 11.85 -22.30 -51.63
CA ALA A 830 11.33 -23.26 -50.66
C ALA A 830 10.09 -22.70 -49.97
N ARG A 831 9.07 -23.56 -49.78
CA ARG A 831 7.89 -23.29 -48.97
C ARG A 831 7.79 -24.33 -47.87
N LEU A 832 7.73 -23.85 -46.65
CA LEU A 832 7.67 -24.63 -45.43
C LEU A 832 6.31 -24.39 -44.77
N GLU A 833 5.60 -25.45 -44.45
CA GLU A 833 4.41 -25.43 -43.62
C GLU A 833 4.80 -25.78 -42.18
N ILE A 834 4.21 -25.08 -41.23
CA ILE A 834 4.44 -25.27 -39.81
C ILE A 834 3.11 -25.70 -39.19
N GLU A 835 3.07 -26.88 -38.58
CA GLU A 835 1.91 -27.42 -37.89
C GLU A 835 2.27 -27.83 -36.45
N GLY A 836 1.77 -27.09 -35.46
CA GLY A 836 2.07 -27.35 -34.05
C GLY A 836 3.58 -27.33 -33.74
N GLY A 837 4.32 -26.45 -34.41
CA GLY A 837 5.77 -26.34 -34.32
C GLY A 837 6.58 -27.35 -35.15
N LYS A 838 5.96 -28.32 -35.82
CA LYS A 838 6.65 -29.23 -36.75
C LYS A 838 6.78 -28.57 -38.12
N ILE A 839 7.97 -28.63 -38.69
CA ILE A 839 8.30 -28.02 -39.99
C ILE A 839 8.38 -29.11 -41.05
N GLY A 840 7.62 -28.95 -42.14
CA GLY A 840 7.73 -29.76 -43.36
C GLY A 840 7.61 -28.86 -44.58
N GLY A 841 8.05 -29.29 -45.75
CA GLY A 841 7.90 -28.43 -46.93
C GLY A 841 8.57 -28.93 -48.19
N THR A 842 8.30 -28.20 -49.26
CA THR A 842 8.77 -28.49 -50.62
C THR A 842 9.68 -27.37 -51.10
N ALA A 843 10.50 -27.67 -52.12
CA ALA A 843 11.33 -26.65 -52.76
C ALA A 843 11.46 -26.91 -54.26
N ASP A 844 11.55 -25.85 -55.05
CA ASP A 844 11.86 -25.92 -56.47
C ASP A 844 13.24 -25.29 -56.70
N VAL A 845 14.09 -25.98 -57.45
CA VAL A 845 15.44 -25.51 -57.81
C VAL A 845 15.57 -25.56 -59.32
N THR A 846 15.76 -24.39 -59.93
CA THR A 846 16.05 -24.26 -61.36
C THR A 846 17.54 -24.01 -61.54
N VAL A 847 18.14 -24.79 -62.43
CA VAL A 847 19.55 -24.72 -62.75
C VAL A 847 19.68 -24.41 -64.24
N SER A 848 20.44 -23.38 -64.58
CA SER A 848 20.63 -22.89 -65.96
C SER A 848 22.11 -22.80 -66.31
N GLU A 849 22.49 -23.35 -67.46
CA GLU A 849 23.86 -23.33 -67.99
C GLU A 849 24.92 -23.79 -66.98
N PHE A 850 24.55 -24.68 -66.06
CA PHE A 850 25.42 -25.04 -64.96
C PHE A 850 26.52 -25.99 -65.41
N GLY A 851 27.76 -25.60 -65.21
CA GLY A 851 28.94 -26.35 -65.59
C GLY A 851 29.90 -26.47 -64.42
N PHE A 852 30.54 -27.63 -64.28
CA PHE A 852 31.47 -27.90 -63.19
C PHE A 852 32.47 -28.96 -63.59
N GLN A 853 33.54 -29.08 -62.80
CA GLN A 853 34.52 -30.13 -62.95
C GLN A 853 34.42 -31.12 -61.80
N THR A 854 34.39 -32.40 -62.15
CA THR A 854 34.39 -33.52 -61.19
C THR A 854 35.74 -34.22 -61.22
N THR A 855 36.11 -34.87 -60.11
CA THR A 855 37.32 -35.69 -60.04
C THR A 855 37.18 -37.04 -60.76
N ARG A 856 35.94 -37.54 -60.95
CA ARG A 856 35.66 -38.88 -61.51
C ARG A 856 35.19 -38.89 -62.97
N LEU A 857 34.32 -37.94 -63.37
CA LEU A 857 33.61 -37.92 -64.65
C LEU A 857 34.11 -36.82 -65.62
N GLY A 858 35.16 -36.08 -65.25
CA GLY A 858 35.68 -34.98 -66.05
C GLY A 858 34.83 -33.71 -65.94
N ARG A 859 34.87 -32.88 -67.00
CA ARG A 859 34.14 -31.61 -67.09
C ARG A 859 32.72 -31.83 -67.59
N VAL A 860 31.76 -31.24 -66.87
CA VAL A 860 30.34 -31.19 -67.19
C VAL A 860 29.98 -29.76 -67.58
N GLN A 861 29.23 -29.55 -68.66
CA GLN A 861 28.83 -28.24 -69.16
C GLN A 861 27.36 -28.25 -69.57
N GLY A 862 26.70 -27.10 -69.39
CA GLY A 862 25.33 -26.86 -69.86
C GLY A 862 24.30 -27.77 -69.18
N VAL A 863 24.38 -27.96 -67.86
CA VAL A 863 23.34 -28.65 -67.09
C VAL A 863 22.16 -27.71 -66.92
N ASN A 864 21.02 -28.13 -67.46
CA ASN A 864 19.78 -27.37 -67.47
C ASN A 864 18.61 -28.24 -66.99
N GLY A 865 17.82 -27.75 -66.04
CA GLY A 865 16.61 -28.44 -65.56
C GLY A 865 16.00 -27.81 -64.31
N GLN A 866 14.80 -28.29 -63.97
CA GLN A 866 14.08 -27.95 -62.74
C GLN A 866 14.01 -29.20 -61.86
N VAL A 867 14.34 -29.03 -60.58
CA VAL A 867 14.38 -30.09 -59.56
C VAL A 867 13.43 -29.72 -58.43
N THR A 868 12.41 -30.55 -58.22
CA THR A 868 11.40 -30.36 -57.18
C THR A 868 11.65 -31.33 -56.01
N PHE A 869 11.79 -30.75 -54.83
CA PHE A 869 11.91 -31.41 -53.54
C PHE A 869 10.54 -31.68 -52.95
N SER A 870 10.22 -32.96 -52.74
CA SER A 870 9.02 -33.37 -52.00
C SER A 870 9.18 -33.18 -50.49
N ASP A 871 10.43 -33.20 -50.00
CA ASP A 871 10.78 -32.90 -48.61
C ASP A 871 12.13 -32.18 -48.57
N VAL A 872 12.11 -30.87 -48.28
CA VAL A 872 13.33 -30.05 -48.19
C VAL A 872 14.11 -30.28 -46.89
N ILE A 873 13.46 -30.76 -45.83
CA ILE A 873 14.13 -31.01 -44.54
C ILE A 873 14.93 -32.32 -44.63
N ALA A 874 14.37 -33.35 -45.27
CA ALA A 874 15.07 -34.59 -45.56
C ALA A 874 15.98 -34.51 -46.80
N LEU A 875 15.91 -33.44 -47.59
CA LEU A 875 16.60 -33.30 -48.88
C LEU A 875 16.23 -34.41 -49.89
N THR A 876 14.93 -34.68 -50.02
CA THR A 876 14.37 -35.70 -50.93
C THR A 876 13.62 -35.03 -52.09
N THR A 877 13.91 -35.45 -53.32
CA THR A 877 13.21 -35.00 -54.54
C THR A 877 12.08 -35.92 -54.90
N GLU A 878 11.14 -35.39 -55.70
CA GLU A 878 10.19 -36.23 -56.42
C GLU A 878 10.94 -37.23 -57.33
N PRO A 879 10.35 -38.40 -57.62
CA PRO A 879 10.89 -39.32 -58.62
C PRO A 879 10.70 -38.79 -60.05
N GLY A 880 11.45 -39.30 -61.02
CA GLY A 880 11.28 -38.95 -62.43
C GLY A 880 11.78 -37.56 -62.86
N GLN A 881 12.66 -36.93 -62.07
CA GLN A 881 13.17 -35.57 -62.36
C GLN A 881 14.13 -35.61 -63.54
N VAL A 882 13.97 -34.71 -64.52
CA VAL A 882 14.78 -34.71 -65.75
C VAL A 882 15.71 -33.51 -65.79
N ILE A 883 17.00 -33.77 -65.95
CA ILE A 883 18.01 -32.76 -66.30
C ILE A 883 18.61 -33.06 -67.68
N SER A 884 18.93 -32.01 -68.41
CA SER A 884 19.67 -32.07 -69.67
C SER A 884 21.12 -31.66 -69.45
N VAL A 885 22.04 -32.29 -70.18
CA VAL A 885 23.48 -32.03 -70.09
C VAL A 885 24.00 -31.76 -71.50
N GLU A 886 24.49 -30.55 -71.76
CA GLU A 886 25.02 -30.19 -73.08
C GLU A 886 26.27 -30.99 -73.43
N ARG A 887 27.25 -31.04 -72.53
CA ARG A 887 28.51 -31.77 -72.74
C ARG A 887 29.02 -32.42 -71.47
N LEU A 888 29.41 -33.69 -71.58
CA LEU A 888 30.04 -34.48 -70.53
C LEU A 888 31.18 -35.29 -71.16
N ASN A 889 32.39 -35.26 -70.57
CA ASN A 889 33.53 -35.98 -71.13
C ASN A 889 34.26 -36.82 -70.06
N PRO A 890 33.81 -38.06 -69.82
CA PRO A 890 34.51 -39.02 -68.94
C PRO A 890 35.70 -39.69 -69.63
N GLY A 891 36.10 -39.25 -70.83
CA GLY A 891 37.12 -39.86 -71.69
C GLY A 891 36.65 -39.97 -73.14
N VAL A 892 35.33 -40.06 -73.35
CA VAL A 892 34.64 -39.96 -74.65
C VAL A 892 33.74 -38.72 -74.64
N PRO A 893 33.66 -37.94 -75.73
CA PRO A 893 32.80 -36.77 -75.78
C PRO A 893 31.32 -37.20 -75.89
N LEU A 894 30.56 -36.98 -74.82
CA LEU A 894 29.10 -37.18 -74.79
C LEU A 894 28.44 -35.81 -74.85
N GLU A 895 27.49 -35.65 -75.76
CA GLU A 895 26.78 -34.38 -75.96
C GLU A 895 25.26 -34.59 -75.94
N SER A 896 24.51 -33.56 -75.55
CA SER A 896 23.03 -33.55 -75.57
C SER A 896 22.38 -34.70 -74.78
N GLY A 897 22.86 -34.95 -73.57
CA GLY A 897 22.35 -36.00 -72.69
C GLY A 897 21.07 -35.62 -71.96
N LYS A 898 20.27 -36.63 -71.61
CA LYS A 898 19.13 -36.51 -70.69
C LYS A 898 19.28 -37.52 -69.56
N ILE A 899 19.15 -37.07 -68.32
CA ILE A 899 19.25 -37.88 -67.12
C ILE A 899 17.94 -37.73 -66.33
N THR A 900 17.30 -38.86 -66.04
CA THR A 900 16.15 -38.97 -65.14
C THR A 900 16.63 -39.51 -63.79
N PHE A 901 16.32 -38.82 -62.70
CA PHE A 901 16.84 -39.16 -61.38
C PHE A 901 15.87 -38.85 -60.23
N GLN A 902 16.22 -39.36 -59.05
CA GLN A 902 15.67 -38.98 -57.76
C GLN A 902 16.79 -38.87 -56.72
N LEU A 903 16.80 -37.81 -55.91
CA LEU A 903 17.63 -37.70 -54.72
C LEU A 903 16.82 -38.14 -53.49
N VAL A 904 17.35 -39.06 -52.70
CA VAL A 904 16.72 -39.56 -51.48
C VAL A 904 17.61 -39.26 -50.28
N ASN A 905 17.02 -38.64 -49.25
CA ASN A 905 17.66 -38.31 -47.97
C ASN A 905 18.99 -37.53 -48.10
N GLY A 906 19.16 -36.76 -49.18
CA GLY A 906 20.38 -36.00 -49.47
C GLY A 906 21.67 -36.82 -49.67
N ASN A 907 21.61 -38.16 -49.72
CA ASN A 907 22.80 -39.01 -49.78
C ASN A 907 22.75 -40.11 -50.86
N GLN A 908 21.57 -40.45 -51.37
CA GLN A 908 21.37 -41.43 -52.43
C GLN A 908 20.85 -40.75 -53.69
N PHE A 909 21.65 -40.78 -54.75
CA PHE A 909 21.29 -40.28 -56.07
C PHE A 909 20.86 -41.47 -56.94
N ASN A 910 19.55 -41.70 -57.01
CA ASN A 910 18.97 -42.78 -57.79
C ASN A 910 18.87 -42.31 -59.25
N VAL A 911 19.70 -42.89 -60.11
CA VAL A 911 19.60 -42.66 -61.55
C VAL A 911 18.58 -43.65 -62.09
N GLU A 912 17.46 -43.15 -62.60
CA GLU A 912 16.39 -43.97 -63.17
C GLU A 912 16.71 -44.29 -64.63
N SER A 913 17.25 -43.32 -65.37
CA SER A 913 17.79 -43.51 -66.71
C SER A 913 18.76 -42.39 -67.04
N ALA A 914 19.79 -42.68 -67.83
CA ALA A 914 20.60 -41.64 -68.47
C ALA A 914 20.81 -42.04 -69.93
N SER A 915 20.61 -41.12 -70.87
CA SER A 915 20.72 -41.41 -72.30
C SER A 915 21.44 -40.29 -73.02
N PHE A 916 22.42 -40.67 -73.84
CA PHE A 916 23.25 -39.76 -74.63
C PHE A 916 23.29 -40.24 -76.09
N PRO A 917 22.97 -39.38 -77.07
CA PRO A 917 23.32 -39.63 -78.46
C PRO A 917 24.84 -39.82 -78.61
N PHE A 918 25.26 -40.91 -79.25
CA PHE A 918 26.68 -41.20 -79.44
C PHE A 918 26.93 -41.93 -80.76
N ALA A 919 27.82 -41.38 -81.59
CA ALA A 919 28.22 -41.96 -82.87
C ALA A 919 27.05 -42.53 -83.71
N GLY A 920 25.97 -41.75 -83.88
CA GLY A 920 24.79 -42.14 -84.67
C GLY A 920 23.74 -43.01 -83.94
N GLY A 921 24.14 -43.68 -82.86
CA GLY A 921 23.26 -44.46 -81.99
C GLY A 921 23.04 -43.79 -80.63
N THR A 922 22.78 -44.61 -79.61
CA THR A 922 22.52 -44.14 -78.23
C THR A 922 23.32 -44.95 -77.21
N LEU A 923 23.99 -44.24 -76.29
CA LEU A 923 24.49 -44.81 -75.04
C LEU A 923 23.46 -44.57 -73.94
N ALA A 924 23.06 -45.62 -73.23
CA ALA A 924 22.09 -45.54 -72.14
C ALA A 924 22.59 -46.24 -70.89
N LEU A 925 22.31 -45.67 -69.73
CA LEU A 925 22.67 -46.21 -68.43
C LEU A 925 21.47 -46.92 -67.79
N SER A 926 21.69 -48.15 -67.29
CA SER A 926 20.69 -48.89 -66.53
C SER A 926 20.39 -48.21 -65.18
N PRO A 927 19.17 -48.38 -64.61
CA PRO A 927 18.83 -47.79 -63.32
C PRO A 927 19.80 -48.21 -62.22
N LEU A 928 20.31 -47.26 -61.44
CA LEU A 928 21.24 -47.54 -60.35
C LEU A 928 21.11 -46.55 -59.19
N ASN A 929 21.34 -47.05 -57.97
CA ASN A 929 21.33 -46.23 -56.76
C ASN A 929 22.76 -45.80 -56.42
N TRP A 930 23.10 -44.55 -56.70
CA TRP A 930 24.45 -44.03 -56.47
C TRP A 930 24.54 -43.45 -55.05
N SER A 931 25.37 -44.04 -54.19
CA SER A 931 25.70 -43.44 -52.89
C SER A 931 26.76 -42.35 -53.06
N LEU A 932 26.43 -41.11 -52.72
CA LEU A 932 27.32 -39.94 -52.92
C LEU A 932 28.62 -40.03 -52.10
N ALA A 933 28.60 -40.77 -50.99
CA ALA A 933 29.76 -41.03 -50.13
C ALA A 933 30.42 -42.41 -50.37
N GLY A 934 29.93 -43.20 -51.33
CA GLY A 934 30.43 -44.55 -51.59
C GLY A 934 31.80 -44.57 -52.29
N GLU A 935 32.69 -45.46 -51.82
CA GLU A 935 34.01 -45.70 -52.42
C GLU A 935 33.99 -46.69 -53.59
N GLN A 936 32.94 -47.50 -53.69
CA GLN A 936 32.76 -48.51 -54.75
C GLN A 936 31.39 -48.36 -55.41
N GLN A 937 31.34 -48.36 -56.74
CA GLN A 937 30.09 -48.30 -57.51
C GLN A 937 30.16 -49.20 -58.75
N THR A 938 29.06 -49.88 -59.06
CA THR A 938 28.91 -50.69 -60.28
C THR A 938 27.90 -50.02 -61.20
N VAL A 939 28.26 -49.88 -62.47
CA VAL A 939 27.53 -49.08 -63.47
C VAL A 939 27.46 -49.92 -64.75
N GLU A 940 26.27 -50.09 -65.33
CA GLU A 940 26.11 -50.80 -66.60
C GLU A 940 25.66 -49.83 -67.69
N VAL A 941 26.53 -49.61 -68.68
CA VAL A 941 26.24 -48.77 -69.85
C VAL A 941 25.87 -49.69 -71.03
N THR A 942 24.76 -49.44 -71.67
CA THR A 942 24.33 -50.12 -72.90
C THR A 942 24.57 -49.21 -74.09
N ALA A 943 24.99 -49.79 -75.20
CA ALA A 943 25.16 -49.12 -76.48
C ALA A 943 24.18 -49.74 -77.48
N ASN A 944 23.40 -48.92 -78.17
CA ASN A 944 22.41 -49.38 -79.12
C ASN A 944 22.60 -48.68 -80.46
N GLY A 945 22.81 -49.46 -81.52
CA GLY A 945 22.89 -48.97 -82.90
C GLY A 945 24.03 -47.99 -83.17
N ILE A 946 25.20 -48.19 -82.57
CA ILE A 946 26.36 -47.30 -82.74
C ILE A 946 26.93 -47.46 -84.16
N GLU A 947 26.94 -46.40 -84.96
CA GLU A 947 27.48 -46.43 -86.32
C GLU A 947 29.02 -46.52 -86.28
N LEU A 948 29.58 -47.60 -86.85
CA LEU A 948 31.02 -47.83 -86.86
C LEU A 948 31.80 -46.73 -87.59
N SER A 949 31.22 -46.12 -88.62
CA SER A 949 31.82 -45.02 -89.38
C SER A 949 32.06 -43.79 -88.51
N LYS A 950 31.05 -43.42 -87.71
CA LYS A 950 31.13 -42.32 -86.74
C LYS A 950 31.99 -42.70 -85.54
N LEU A 951 31.98 -43.96 -85.10
CA LEU A 951 32.82 -44.44 -83.99
C LEU A 951 34.31 -44.33 -84.33
N VAL A 952 34.70 -44.71 -85.55
CA VAL A 952 36.07 -44.54 -86.08
C VAL A 952 36.48 -43.06 -86.09
N GLU A 953 35.57 -42.16 -86.47
CA GLU A 953 35.80 -40.71 -86.49
C GLU A 953 35.97 -40.14 -85.06
N VAL A 954 35.05 -40.48 -84.15
CA VAL A 954 35.05 -40.01 -82.76
C VAL A 954 36.29 -40.51 -82.00
N LEU A 955 36.67 -41.78 -82.17
CA LEU A 955 37.85 -42.37 -81.55
C LEU A 955 39.15 -42.05 -82.30
N LYS A 956 39.07 -41.41 -83.48
CA LYS A 956 40.20 -41.05 -84.35
C LYS A 956 41.12 -42.23 -84.64
N LEU A 957 40.55 -43.39 -84.99
CA LEU A 957 41.33 -44.59 -85.29
C LEU A 957 42.11 -44.39 -86.61
N PRO A 958 43.46 -44.38 -86.58
CA PRO A 958 44.26 -44.13 -87.77
C PRO A 958 44.11 -45.28 -88.77
N ASP A 959 44.16 -44.93 -90.07
CA ASP A 959 44.19 -45.88 -91.19
C ASP A 959 43.09 -46.96 -91.17
N THR A 960 41.97 -46.67 -90.48
CA THR A 960 40.84 -47.58 -90.29
C THR A 960 39.59 -46.94 -90.87
N ARG A 961 38.79 -47.71 -91.62
CA ARG A 961 37.42 -47.35 -91.99
C ARG A 961 36.52 -48.52 -91.64
N ALA A 962 35.34 -48.24 -91.12
CA ALA A 962 34.34 -49.26 -90.84
C ALA A 962 32.92 -48.74 -91.12
N THR A 963 32.02 -49.62 -91.55
CA THR A 963 30.58 -49.34 -91.69
C THR A 963 29.77 -50.49 -91.12
N GLY A 964 28.50 -50.23 -90.81
CA GLY A 964 27.63 -51.12 -90.02
C GLY A 964 27.33 -50.51 -88.65
N THR A 965 26.44 -51.14 -87.90
CA THR A 965 26.08 -50.71 -86.54
C THR A 965 26.40 -51.79 -85.52
N VAL A 966 26.77 -51.37 -84.30
CA VAL A 966 27.07 -52.28 -83.19
C VAL A 966 26.26 -51.93 -81.94
N SER A 967 25.87 -52.96 -81.20
CA SER A 967 25.12 -52.86 -79.95
C SER A 967 25.69 -53.79 -78.88
N GLY A 968 25.52 -53.46 -77.60
CA GLY A 968 26.06 -54.28 -76.52
C GLY A 968 26.05 -53.60 -75.15
N SER A 969 26.75 -54.18 -74.16
CA SER A 969 26.81 -53.68 -72.79
C SER A 969 28.23 -53.58 -72.25
N PHE A 970 28.42 -52.63 -71.34
CA PHE A 970 29.68 -52.26 -70.69
C PHE A 970 29.47 -52.17 -69.18
N PRO A 971 29.71 -53.26 -68.45
CA PRO A 971 29.80 -53.23 -67.00
C PRO A 971 31.07 -52.49 -66.57
N ILE A 972 30.92 -51.47 -65.72
CA ILE A 972 31.98 -50.61 -65.21
C ILE A 972 31.94 -50.63 -63.68
N ASN A 973 33.04 -51.03 -63.06
CA ASN A 973 33.25 -50.92 -61.62
C ASN A 973 34.17 -49.74 -61.34
N VAL A 974 33.71 -48.80 -60.53
CA VAL A 974 34.49 -47.67 -60.06
C VAL A 974 34.92 -47.97 -58.63
N GLU A 975 36.23 -48.03 -58.38
CA GLU A 975 36.82 -48.26 -57.06
C GLU A 975 37.79 -47.12 -56.76
N GLY A 976 37.38 -46.18 -55.89
CA GLY A 976 38.15 -44.96 -55.62
C GLY A 976 38.36 -44.11 -56.89
N THR A 977 39.60 -44.05 -57.38
CA THR A 977 39.95 -43.40 -58.66
C THR A 977 40.18 -44.39 -59.79
N ASP A 978 40.10 -45.70 -59.56
CA ASP A 978 40.27 -46.69 -60.63
C ASP A 978 38.92 -47.01 -61.29
N ILE A 979 38.97 -47.22 -62.61
CA ILE A 979 37.78 -47.53 -63.42
C ILE A 979 38.08 -48.85 -64.12
N PHE A 980 37.35 -49.89 -63.73
CA PHE A 980 37.48 -51.23 -64.31
C PHE A 980 36.31 -51.49 -65.24
N VAL A 981 36.58 -51.78 -66.51
CA VAL A 981 35.57 -52.37 -67.41
C VAL A 981 35.63 -53.88 -67.23
N ARG A 982 34.48 -54.53 -67.05
CA ARG A 982 34.38 -55.98 -66.79
C ARG A 982 33.58 -56.64 -67.91
N ASP A 983 34.23 -57.49 -68.71
CA ASP A 983 33.63 -58.24 -69.83
C ASP A 983 32.64 -57.41 -70.67
N ALA A 984 33.03 -56.20 -71.07
CA ALA A 984 32.20 -55.41 -71.96
C ALA A 984 32.19 -56.03 -73.35
N ARG A 985 31.04 -56.07 -74.02
CA ARG A 985 30.86 -56.72 -75.31
C ARG A 985 30.01 -55.86 -76.23
N LEU A 986 30.52 -55.57 -77.42
CA LEU A 986 29.80 -54.98 -78.54
C LEU A 986 29.70 -55.99 -79.67
N LYS A 987 28.51 -56.15 -80.25
CA LYS A 987 28.26 -57.04 -81.38
C LYS A 987 27.71 -56.25 -82.55
N ALA A 988 28.06 -56.61 -83.77
CA ALA A 988 27.38 -56.09 -84.95
C ALA A 988 25.91 -56.50 -84.96
N ASP A 989 25.06 -55.57 -85.40
CA ASP A 989 23.64 -55.83 -85.63
C ASP A 989 23.44 -56.70 -86.90
N GLU A 990 22.22 -57.17 -87.16
CA GLU A 990 21.91 -58.26 -88.12
C GLU A 990 22.43 -58.08 -89.55
N GLU A 991 22.73 -56.85 -89.99
CA GLU A 991 23.15 -56.53 -91.36
C GLU A 991 24.66 -56.74 -91.61
N GLY A 992 25.46 -57.02 -90.58
CA GLY A 992 26.92 -57.10 -90.69
C GLY A 992 27.54 -55.75 -91.08
N GLY A 993 28.68 -55.78 -91.76
CA GLY A 993 29.32 -54.53 -92.18
C GLY A 993 30.64 -54.71 -92.92
N TYR A 994 31.38 -53.61 -93.02
CA TYR A 994 32.62 -53.53 -93.78
C TYR A 994 33.73 -52.94 -92.92
N ILE A 995 34.94 -53.46 -93.01
CA ILE A 995 36.14 -52.90 -92.37
C ILE A 995 37.33 -52.87 -93.33
N SER A 996 38.11 -51.80 -93.27
CA SER A 996 39.34 -51.61 -94.01
C SER A 996 40.40 -51.07 -93.07
N TYR A 997 41.47 -51.85 -92.86
CA TYR A 997 42.64 -51.47 -92.07
C TYR A 997 43.89 -51.40 -92.96
N GLN A 998 44.52 -50.22 -93.02
CA GLN A 998 45.70 -49.94 -93.86
C GLN A 998 46.91 -49.47 -93.05
N GLY A 999 46.93 -49.76 -91.75
CA GLY A 999 48.01 -49.30 -90.85
C GLY A 999 49.33 -50.04 -91.07
N THR A 1000 50.44 -49.38 -90.71
CA THR A 1000 51.83 -49.90 -90.84
C THR A 1000 52.15 -51.10 -89.96
N ALA A 1001 51.28 -51.46 -89.02
CA ALA A 1001 51.37 -52.70 -88.25
C ALA A 1001 51.27 -53.94 -89.16
N ALA A 1002 50.53 -53.83 -90.27
CA ALA A 1002 50.43 -54.87 -91.29
C ALA A 1002 51.81 -55.23 -91.90
N ASP A 1003 52.63 -54.21 -92.19
CA ASP A 1003 53.96 -54.38 -92.78
C ASP A 1003 54.95 -55.02 -91.80
N SER A 1004 54.89 -54.61 -90.53
CA SER A 1004 55.79 -55.09 -89.48
C SER A 1004 55.48 -56.54 -89.07
N ALA A 1005 54.21 -56.88 -88.91
CA ALA A 1005 53.77 -58.22 -88.56
C ALA A 1005 53.93 -59.20 -89.75
N GLY A 1006 53.67 -58.74 -90.98
CA GLY A 1006 53.84 -59.55 -92.18
C GLY A 1006 55.29 -59.92 -92.52
N ALA A 1007 56.27 -59.18 -92.00
CA ALA A 1007 57.70 -59.54 -92.09
C ALA A 1007 58.11 -60.64 -91.09
N ALA A 1008 57.36 -60.81 -89.99
CA ALA A 1008 57.67 -61.76 -88.92
C ALA A 1008 56.99 -63.13 -89.11
N ASP A 1009 55.78 -63.16 -89.68
CA ASP A 1009 55.02 -64.40 -89.92
C ASP A 1009 54.18 -64.30 -91.23
N PRO A 1010 54.37 -65.21 -92.21
CA PRO A 1010 53.56 -65.26 -93.43
C PRO A 1010 52.04 -65.38 -93.20
N ASN A 1011 51.60 -66.03 -92.12
CA ASN A 1011 50.18 -66.13 -91.78
C ASN A 1011 49.63 -64.79 -91.27
N ALA A 1012 50.43 -64.01 -90.55
CA ALA A 1012 50.07 -62.66 -90.13
C ALA A 1012 49.97 -61.70 -91.32
N LYS A 1013 50.87 -61.83 -92.31
CA LYS A 1013 50.81 -61.03 -93.55
C LYS A 1013 49.46 -61.20 -94.27
N MET A 1014 49.06 -62.46 -94.44
CA MET A 1014 47.79 -62.83 -95.06
C MET A 1014 46.58 -62.33 -94.25
N ALA A 1015 46.64 -62.42 -92.92
CA ALA A 1015 45.60 -61.91 -92.03
C ALA A 1015 45.40 -60.39 -92.20
N PHE A 1016 46.47 -59.60 -92.25
CA PHE A 1016 46.38 -58.15 -92.46
C PHE A 1016 46.00 -57.78 -93.90
N GLU A 1017 46.47 -58.52 -94.92
CA GLU A 1017 46.04 -58.30 -96.31
C GLU A 1017 44.53 -58.52 -96.48
N ALA A 1018 43.96 -59.50 -95.78
CA ALA A 1018 42.52 -59.75 -95.76
C ALA A 1018 41.73 -58.59 -95.14
N LEU A 1019 42.25 -57.98 -94.06
CA LEU A 1019 41.64 -56.83 -93.37
C LEU A 1019 41.73 -55.50 -94.13
N GLN A 1020 42.51 -55.41 -95.22
CA GLN A 1020 42.56 -54.19 -96.04
C GLN A 1020 41.22 -53.88 -96.74
N ASP A 1021 40.40 -54.89 -97.01
CA ASP A 1021 39.12 -54.78 -97.71
C ASP A 1021 38.21 -55.96 -97.34
N PHE A 1022 37.49 -55.88 -96.21
CA PHE A 1022 36.82 -57.01 -95.56
C PHE A 1022 35.34 -56.77 -95.26
N ASP A 1023 34.47 -57.66 -95.73
CA ASP A 1023 33.06 -57.71 -95.32
C ASP A 1023 32.89 -58.69 -94.17
N PHE A 1024 32.29 -58.25 -93.06
CA PHE A 1024 32.03 -59.09 -91.90
C PHE A 1024 30.54 -59.37 -91.74
N THR A 1025 30.22 -60.60 -91.34
CA THR A 1025 28.86 -61.04 -90.93
C THR A 1025 28.74 -61.13 -89.42
N VAL A 1026 29.86 -61.37 -88.72
CA VAL A 1026 29.94 -61.32 -87.25
C VAL A 1026 31.09 -60.41 -86.88
N LEU A 1027 30.81 -59.40 -86.06
CA LEU A 1027 31.83 -58.62 -85.36
C LEU A 1027 31.46 -58.64 -83.90
N GLU A 1028 32.41 -59.04 -83.05
CA GLU A 1028 32.28 -58.96 -81.61
C GLU A 1028 33.55 -58.34 -81.02
N LEU A 1029 33.40 -57.19 -80.37
CA LEU A 1029 34.47 -56.49 -79.69
C LEU A 1029 34.28 -56.64 -78.18
N GLY A 1030 35.25 -57.24 -77.50
CA GLY A 1030 35.32 -57.35 -76.06
C GLY A 1030 36.31 -56.36 -75.44
N LEU A 1031 36.02 -55.88 -74.24
CA LEU A 1031 36.89 -54.97 -73.49
C LEU A 1031 36.86 -55.32 -71.99
N ASP A 1032 38.03 -55.59 -71.39
CA ASP A 1032 38.17 -55.90 -69.96
C ASP A 1032 39.48 -55.32 -69.39
N GLY A 1033 39.45 -54.75 -68.18
CA GLY A 1033 40.66 -54.28 -67.47
C GLY A 1033 40.49 -52.93 -66.81
N ASN A 1034 41.61 -52.34 -66.35
CA ASN A 1034 41.64 -51.00 -65.75
C ASN A 1034 41.94 -49.95 -66.83
N VAL A 1035 41.02 -49.00 -67.02
CA VAL A 1035 41.10 -47.94 -68.02
C VAL A 1035 42.35 -47.05 -67.84
N ARG A 1036 42.84 -46.92 -66.60
CA ARG A 1036 44.02 -46.13 -66.25
C ARG A 1036 45.35 -46.89 -66.28
N ASP A 1037 45.32 -48.22 -66.39
CA ASP A 1037 46.52 -49.08 -66.43
C ASP A 1037 46.50 -49.96 -67.68
N ARG A 1038 46.18 -51.25 -67.56
CA ARG A 1038 46.15 -52.21 -68.68
C ARG A 1038 44.73 -52.64 -69.02
N MET A 1039 44.43 -52.67 -70.32
CA MET A 1039 43.18 -53.13 -70.90
C MET A 1039 43.45 -54.28 -71.88
N THR A 1040 42.59 -55.28 -71.85
CA THR A 1040 42.50 -56.36 -72.83
C THR A 1040 41.36 -56.05 -73.78
N ILE A 1041 41.68 -55.88 -75.06
CA ILE A 1041 40.71 -55.74 -76.15
C ILE A 1041 40.67 -57.06 -76.88
N SER A 1042 39.52 -57.72 -76.96
CA SER A 1042 39.31 -58.87 -77.84
C SER A 1042 38.47 -58.46 -79.05
N LEU A 1043 38.80 -58.95 -80.23
CA LEU A 1043 38.06 -58.71 -81.45
C LEU A 1043 37.89 -60.04 -82.16
N ILE A 1044 36.64 -60.47 -82.29
CA ILE A 1044 36.23 -61.60 -83.11
C ILE A 1044 35.58 -61.04 -84.37
N LEU A 1045 36.13 -61.38 -85.53
CA LEU A 1045 35.64 -60.92 -86.82
C LEU A 1045 35.48 -62.13 -87.77
N GLU A 1046 34.25 -62.44 -88.14
CA GLU A 1046 33.93 -63.49 -89.13
C GLU A 1046 33.41 -62.85 -90.40
N GLY A 1047 33.98 -63.22 -91.53
CA GLY A 1047 33.61 -62.62 -92.81
C GLY A 1047 34.47 -63.08 -93.97
N GLN A 1048 34.44 -62.31 -95.06
CA GLN A 1048 35.17 -62.62 -96.29
C GLN A 1048 35.90 -61.37 -96.79
N SER A 1049 37.14 -61.54 -97.24
CA SER A 1049 37.86 -60.46 -97.91
C SER A 1049 37.33 -60.30 -99.35
N ARG A 1050 37.08 -59.05 -99.75
CA ARG A 1050 36.74 -58.69 -101.15
C ARG A 1050 37.96 -58.82 -102.07
N LYS A 1051 39.16 -58.76 -101.49
CA LYS A 1051 40.44 -58.85 -102.19
C LYS A 1051 40.94 -60.29 -102.20
N GLY A 1052 41.55 -60.70 -103.31
CA GLY A 1052 42.24 -61.98 -103.39
C GLY A 1052 43.55 -61.98 -102.61
N ILE A 1053 43.71 -62.95 -101.69
CA ILE A 1053 44.85 -63.00 -100.76
C ILE A 1053 45.83 -64.11 -101.16
N ALA A 1054 47.12 -63.80 -101.26
CA ALA A 1054 48.13 -64.80 -101.62
C ALA A 1054 48.47 -65.74 -100.44
N TYR A 1055 48.44 -67.06 -100.67
CA TYR A 1055 48.70 -68.11 -99.67
C TYR A 1055 49.87 -69.04 -100.10
N GLY A 1056 50.75 -69.34 -99.14
CA GLY A 1056 51.86 -70.29 -99.31
C GLY A 1056 52.99 -69.82 -100.24
N ASN A 1057 54.00 -70.68 -100.45
CA ASN A 1057 55.18 -70.39 -101.26
C ASN A 1057 54.95 -70.50 -102.79
N GLY A 1058 53.69 -70.49 -103.26
CA GLY A 1058 53.38 -70.60 -104.67
C GLY A 1058 52.00 -70.05 -105.04
N ASN A 1059 51.92 -68.76 -105.40
CA ASN A 1059 50.88 -68.06 -106.20
C ASN A 1059 49.38 -68.43 -106.03
N GLN A 1060 48.97 -69.10 -104.96
CA GLN A 1060 47.57 -69.42 -104.70
C GLN A 1060 46.86 -68.18 -104.15
N VAL A 1061 45.78 -67.77 -104.80
CA VAL A 1061 44.97 -66.63 -104.36
C VAL A 1061 43.68 -67.16 -103.73
N LEU A 1062 43.48 -66.88 -102.45
CA LEU A 1062 42.25 -67.13 -101.72
C LEU A 1062 41.25 -66.01 -102.06
N ASN A 1063 40.19 -66.36 -102.79
CA ASN A 1063 39.08 -65.46 -103.12
C ASN A 1063 37.81 -65.94 -102.41
N GLY A 1064 37.13 -65.07 -101.65
CA GLY A 1064 35.84 -65.36 -101.02
C GLY A 1064 35.85 -66.44 -99.92
N GLN A 1065 37.01 -66.76 -99.36
CA GLN A 1065 37.11 -67.71 -98.23
C GLN A 1065 36.66 -67.05 -96.93
N PRO A 1066 35.98 -67.79 -96.03
CA PRO A 1066 35.67 -67.29 -94.70
C PRO A 1066 36.95 -67.16 -93.88
N PHE A 1067 37.16 -65.99 -93.29
CA PHE A 1067 38.17 -65.75 -92.27
C PHE A 1067 37.47 -65.58 -90.93
N LEU A 1068 38.02 -66.22 -89.90
CA LEU A 1068 37.70 -65.94 -88.51
C LEU A 1068 38.97 -65.34 -87.88
N PHE A 1069 38.92 -64.06 -87.58
CA PHE A 1069 39.95 -63.40 -86.79
C PHE A 1069 39.54 -63.45 -85.33
N ASP A 1070 40.44 -63.95 -84.49
CA ASP A 1070 40.36 -63.82 -83.04
C ASP A 1070 41.61 -63.08 -82.58
N ILE A 1071 41.47 -61.79 -82.34
CA ILE A 1071 42.55 -60.88 -82.04
C ILE A 1071 42.39 -60.43 -80.60
N THR A 1072 43.38 -60.73 -79.74
CA THR A 1072 43.43 -60.19 -78.39
C THR A 1072 44.65 -59.27 -78.25
N VAL A 1073 44.41 -58.02 -77.87
CA VAL A 1073 45.43 -57.00 -77.65
C VAL A 1073 45.42 -56.61 -76.18
N ASN A 1074 46.52 -56.83 -75.48
CA ASN A 1074 46.71 -56.35 -74.11
C ASN A 1074 47.63 -55.12 -74.14
N SER A 1075 47.07 -53.94 -73.90
CA SER A 1075 47.78 -52.67 -74.03
C SER A 1075 47.45 -51.71 -72.89
N ALA A 1076 48.38 -50.78 -72.62
CA ALA A 1076 48.12 -49.61 -71.79
C ALA A 1076 47.32 -48.58 -72.61
N LEU A 1077 46.03 -48.86 -72.85
CA LEU A 1077 45.16 -48.05 -73.71
C LEU A 1077 45.09 -46.58 -73.25
N GLY A 1078 45.28 -46.32 -71.95
CA GLY A 1078 45.35 -44.98 -71.38
C GLY A 1078 46.44 -44.10 -72.00
N GLU A 1079 47.58 -44.65 -72.44
CA GLU A 1079 48.64 -43.88 -73.12
C GLU A 1079 48.29 -43.57 -74.58
N LEU A 1080 47.59 -44.48 -75.27
CA LEU A 1080 47.11 -44.29 -76.64
C LEU A 1080 46.01 -43.22 -76.72
N LEU A 1081 45.06 -43.24 -75.77
CA LEU A 1081 44.01 -42.22 -75.67
C LEU A 1081 44.56 -40.86 -75.23
N ARG A 1082 45.56 -40.82 -74.34
CA ARG A 1082 46.26 -39.58 -73.95
C ARG A 1082 46.96 -38.89 -75.11
N ASN A 1083 47.63 -39.65 -75.99
CA ASN A 1083 48.29 -39.07 -77.17
C ASN A 1083 47.30 -38.50 -78.18
N ALA A 1084 46.09 -39.05 -78.30
CA ALA A 1084 45.00 -38.47 -79.10
C ALA A 1084 44.40 -37.20 -78.48
N GLN A 1085 44.37 -37.10 -77.14
CA GLN A 1085 43.87 -35.93 -76.40
C GLN A 1085 44.90 -34.78 -76.30
N TYR A 1086 46.21 -35.07 -76.30
CA TYR A 1086 47.29 -34.07 -76.25
C TYR A 1086 47.28 -33.10 -77.45
N TYR A 1087 46.79 -33.54 -78.61
CA TYR A 1087 46.69 -32.68 -79.81
C TYR A 1087 45.48 -31.72 -79.78
N THR A 1088 44.40 -32.08 -79.07
CA THR A 1088 43.21 -31.21 -78.94
C THR A 1088 43.36 -30.13 -77.87
N SER A 1089 44.14 -30.38 -76.81
CA SER A 1089 44.34 -29.41 -75.74
C SER A 1089 45.25 -28.24 -76.15
N GLN A 1090 46.27 -28.47 -76.99
CA GLN A 1090 47.14 -27.40 -77.48
C GLN A 1090 46.39 -26.39 -78.35
N LYS A 1091 45.47 -26.81 -79.22
CA LYS A 1091 44.71 -25.87 -80.06
C LYS A 1091 43.78 -24.98 -79.23
N SER A 1092 43.09 -25.56 -78.25
CA SER A 1092 42.23 -24.84 -77.29
C SER A 1092 43.02 -23.86 -76.40
N LEU A 1093 44.16 -24.27 -75.85
CA LEU A 1093 44.99 -23.39 -75.02
C LEU A 1093 45.65 -22.28 -75.84
N THR A 1094 46.06 -22.58 -77.08
CA THR A 1094 46.67 -21.56 -77.96
C THR A 1094 45.61 -20.58 -78.47
N ASP A 1095 44.42 -21.05 -78.84
CA ASP A 1095 43.32 -20.19 -79.26
C ASP A 1095 42.81 -19.30 -78.11
N GLU A 1096 42.72 -19.81 -76.88
CA GLU A 1096 42.27 -19.02 -75.72
C GLU A 1096 43.34 -18.01 -75.26
N VAL A 1097 44.63 -18.37 -75.30
CA VAL A 1097 45.73 -17.42 -75.04
C VAL A 1097 45.79 -16.36 -76.14
N VAL A 1098 45.59 -16.73 -77.41
CA VAL A 1098 45.50 -15.75 -78.51
C VAL A 1098 44.28 -14.85 -78.33
N LYS A 1099 43.13 -15.37 -77.91
CA LYS A 1099 41.90 -14.59 -77.67
C LYS A 1099 42.06 -13.61 -76.52
N GLN A 1100 42.68 -14.01 -75.41
CA GLN A 1100 42.99 -13.12 -74.28
C GLN A 1100 44.04 -12.06 -74.64
N VAL A 1101 45.10 -12.42 -75.39
CA VAL A 1101 46.12 -11.46 -75.83
C VAL A 1101 45.55 -10.48 -76.86
N THR A 1102 44.59 -10.91 -77.69
CA THR A 1102 43.93 -10.04 -78.68
C THR A 1102 42.90 -9.11 -78.02
N ALA A 1103 42.14 -9.61 -77.04
CA ALA A 1103 41.23 -8.78 -76.24
C ALA A 1103 42.00 -7.72 -75.42
N LYS A 1104 43.13 -8.11 -74.81
CA LYS A 1104 43.99 -7.19 -74.07
C LYS A 1104 44.67 -6.14 -74.96
N ARG A 1105 45.05 -6.49 -76.20
CA ARG A 1105 45.55 -5.53 -77.20
C ARG A 1105 44.48 -4.59 -77.73
N LEU A 1106 43.21 -5.01 -77.78
CA LEU A 1106 42.09 -4.15 -78.15
C LEU A 1106 41.76 -3.15 -77.02
N GLU A 1107 41.80 -3.59 -75.76
CA GLU A 1107 41.63 -2.69 -74.60
C GLU A 1107 42.79 -1.71 -74.40
N GLU A 1108 44.03 -2.09 -74.75
CA GLU A 1108 45.19 -1.18 -74.73
C GLU A 1108 45.23 -0.23 -75.94
N GLY A 1109 44.58 -0.56 -77.05
CA GLY A 1109 44.49 0.28 -78.26
C GLY A 1109 43.38 1.34 -78.25
N GLU A 1110 42.36 1.21 -77.38
CA GLU A 1110 41.32 2.22 -77.18
C GLU A 1110 41.68 3.27 -76.10
N ARG A 1111 42.91 3.21 -75.56
CA ARG A 1111 43.43 4.15 -74.56
C ARG A 1111 44.65 4.99 -75.03
N GLU A 1112 44.98 4.98 -76.33
CA GLU A 1112 45.92 5.94 -76.95
C GLU A 1112 45.23 7.04 -77.75
#